data_AF-A0A960LBD5-F1
#
_entry.id   AF-A0A960LBD5-F1
#
_cell.length_a   1.000
_cell.length_b   1.000
_cell.length_c   1.000
_cell.angle_alpha   90.00
_cell.angle_beta   90.00
_cell.angle_gamma   90.00
#
_symmetry.space_group_name_H-M   'P 1'
#
loop_
_entity.id
_entity.type
_entity.pdbx_description
1 polymer ?
#
loop_
_entity_poly.entity_id
_entity_poly.type
_entity_poly.pdbx_seq_one_letter_code
_entity_poly.pdbx_strand_id
1 'polypeptide(L)'
;AAGTSDPDYSKGKLVRATRFNYPGPETWAITERYTYGGALGQLSRKRLQLQLPDRSLADGRYQATFDQTYGYDALGQRTSLGYPQCVATPETGDLYCNDPEDLPAPPHTATWAIRHGRIVRASSSLGLVATYGYHDNGQLGTIDYGNGTRTEIGVGTHNLARPASIRTTRTADGVELFSTGTFLYDGAGNLAAIGTDRYTFDAASRLLSGTVKSVGAGKREDYKYDLFDNLTEVARDGSGVWEGYLVDAKNRVTGFGPENSISYDAAGNLTAQGFALGIPAGSVARTYEYDALNMASKLSIEPSDAGEPLHELIYIYGPGNYRVMVFDGETGKRHWTLRDLDGKPLRQLWVWRWGPYRGPADAGETWTFEKDFVYGAGGMFASYGSGGVERYFHRDHLGSTRVISDDHGSSVYRAAFYPYGTEIPLSDIGEDTSKFTGHERDATGRTDYMLARNFDLNYARFLSVDTGRDSWNLYGYVGGNPIRGVDATGLWESDFHLGFTGLAARIAGASPAQAQKIAASTQAVDTAPSTQPATLDKSVRRDHHFASRQQLARLEARARKDPFKDLGEGRTPIGDYIHALQDSYSHQVRGRALQDSHFNSTLGLTCGFPCIGPRDAIELAVHVNPETGKRMVYQDVDDTTQRPWMAYSAFQATVAAISSILGTTEKAAPGDYQLQLFQALKAERDSSERRRLVDEIRKMVQ
;
A
#
# COMPACT_ATOMS: atom_id res chain seq x y z
N ALA A 1 -10.53 -7.40 -26.51
CA ALA A 1 -9.11 -7.22 -26.85
C ALA A 1 -8.34 -7.22 -25.53
N ALA A 2 -7.68 -8.34 -25.20
CA ALA A 2 -7.04 -8.57 -23.91
C ALA A 2 -5.75 -7.74 -23.81
N GLY A 3 -5.70 -6.77 -22.89
CA GLY A 3 -4.63 -5.77 -22.76
C GLY A 3 -3.30 -6.27 -22.17
N THR A 4 -3.16 -7.58 -21.91
CA THR A 4 -1.92 -8.20 -21.44
C THR A 4 -1.64 -9.43 -22.30
N SER A 5 -0.44 -9.51 -22.90
CA SER A 5 0.03 -10.80 -23.43
C SER A 5 0.34 -11.69 -22.22
N ASP A 6 -0.04 -12.97 -22.27
CA ASP A 6 0.34 -13.95 -21.26
C ASP A 6 1.83 -13.79 -20.92
N PRO A 7 2.17 -13.43 -19.67
CA PRO A 7 3.56 -13.36 -19.30
C PRO A 7 4.24 -14.72 -19.56
N ASP A 8 5.48 -14.67 -20.04
CA ASP A 8 6.28 -15.85 -20.37
C ASP A 8 7.02 -16.32 -19.11
N TYR A 9 7.05 -17.63 -18.90
CA TYR A 9 7.62 -18.25 -17.72
C TYR A 9 8.62 -19.34 -18.10
N SER A 10 9.87 -19.11 -17.75
CA SER A 10 10.91 -20.11 -17.89
C SER A 10 11.20 -20.73 -16.54
N LYS A 11 11.02 -22.05 -16.42
CA LYS A 11 11.18 -22.81 -15.17
C LYS A 11 10.40 -22.15 -14.02
N GLY A 12 9.16 -21.78 -14.34
CA GLY A 12 8.27 -21.03 -13.47
C GLY A 12 8.80 -19.76 -12.84
N LYS A 13 9.61 -18.97 -13.56
CA LYS A 13 9.93 -17.60 -13.17
C LYS A 13 9.45 -16.66 -14.26
N LEU A 14 8.87 -15.52 -13.87
CA LEU A 14 8.42 -14.52 -14.83
C LEU A 14 9.62 -14.04 -15.61
N VAL A 15 9.74 -14.32 -16.91
CA VAL A 15 10.88 -13.86 -17.72
C VAL A 15 10.51 -12.68 -18.62
N ARG A 16 9.22 -12.53 -18.96
CA ARG A 16 8.72 -11.42 -19.76
C ARG A 16 7.26 -11.12 -19.43
N ALA A 17 6.91 -9.85 -19.31
CA ALA A 17 5.53 -9.38 -19.25
C ALA A 17 5.33 -8.17 -20.16
N THR A 18 4.16 -8.04 -20.78
CA THR A 18 3.83 -6.89 -21.63
C THR A 18 2.42 -6.40 -21.30
N ARG A 19 2.25 -5.08 -21.10
CA ARG A 19 0.93 -4.43 -21.12
C ARG A 19 0.84 -3.55 -22.35
N PHE A 20 -0.30 -3.64 -23.03
CA PHE A 20 -0.67 -2.77 -24.13
C PHE A 20 -1.52 -1.62 -23.59
N ASN A 21 -1.25 -0.40 -24.06
CA ASN A 21 -1.96 0.81 -23.71
C ASN A 21 -2.49 1.46 -24.98
N TYR A 22 -3.63 2.13 -24.88
CA TYR A 22 -4.38 2.68 -26.02
C TYR A 22 -4.71 4.17 -25.80
N PRO A 23 -3.70 5.06 -25.74
CA PRO A 23 -3.91 6.48 -25.43
C PRO A 23 -4.65 7.27 -26.53
N GLY A 24 -4.92 6.66 -27.68
CA GLY A 24 -5.62 7.26 -28.82
C GLY A 24 -5.64 6.29 -30.01
N PRO A 25 -5.40 6.74 -31.26
CA PRO A 25 -5.39 5.83 -32.43
C PRO A 25 -4.22 4.84 -32.42
N GLU A 26 -3.27 5.03 -31.50
CA GLU A 26 -2.01 4.32 -31.42
C GLU A 26 -2.01 3.27 -30.29
N THR A 27 -1.33 2.15 -30.51
CA THR A 27 -1.07 1.13 -29.48
C THR A 27 0.36 1.23 -28.97
N TRP A 28 0.51 1.34 -27.65
CA TRP A 28 1.80 1.44 -26.97
C TRP A 28 2.06 0.15 -26.19
N ALA A 29 3.27 -0.41 -26.30
CA ALA A 29 3.63 -1.63 -25.58
C ALA A 29 4.76 -1.36 -24.58
N ILE A 30 4.48 -1.64 -23.30
CA ILE A 30 5.50 -1.62 -22.24
C ILE A 30 5.84 -3.08 -21.92
N THR A 31 7.08 -3.47 -22.23
CA THR A 31 7.59 -4.82 -21.96
C THR A 31 8.60 -4.78 -20.82
N GLU A 32 8.42 -5.64 -19.82
CA GLU A 32 9.45 -5.90 -18.80
C GLU A 32 10.02 -7.30 -19.02
N ARG A 33 11.34 -7.42 -18.99
CA ARG A 33 12.09 -8.68 -19.02
C ARG A 33 12.86 -8.87 -17.73
N TYR A 34 12.95 -10.10 -17.27
CA TYR A 34 13.44 -10.43 -15.93
C TYR A 34 14.52 -11.50 -16.03
N THR A 35 15.69 -11.23 -15.45
CA THR A 35 16.83 -12.15 -15.42
C THR A 35 17.11 -12.58 -13.99
N TYR A 36 17.30 -13.88 -13.79
CA TYR A 36 17.53 -14.48 -12.47
C TYR A 36 18.93 -15.08 -12.41
N GLY A 37 19.83 -14.38 -11.73
CA GLY A 37 21.19 -14.85 -11.46
C GLY A 37 21.70 -14.40 -10.09
N GLY A 38 20.83 -13.85 -9.24
CA GLY A 38 21.19 -13.43 -7.89
C GLY A 38 21.35 -14.62 -6.94
N ALA A 39 21.80 -14.34 -5.72
CA ALA A 39 21.86 -15.34 -4.64
C ALA A 39 20.50 -16.06 -4.52
N LEU A 40 20.55 -17.37 -4.24
CA LEU A 40 19.35 -18.23 -4.14
C LEU A 40 18.45 -18.21 -5.40
N GLY A 41 18.98 -17.82 -6.56
CA GLY A 41 18.24 -17.71 -7.80
C GLY A 41 17.27 -16.52 -7.84
N GLN A 42 17.49 -15.51 -7.01
CA GLN A 42 16.69 -14.28 -6.99
C GLN A 42 16.90 -13.45 -8.28
N LEU A 43 15.98 -12.51 -8.51
CA LEU A 43 16.00 -11.62 -9.67
C LEU A 43 17.25 -10.75 -9.62
N SER A 44 18.13 -10.82 -10.61
CA SER A 44 19.34 -9.96 -10.67
C SER A 44 19.19 -8.77 -11.59
N ARG A 45 18.27 -8.82 -12.56
CA ARG A 45 18.03 -7.74 -13.53
C ARG A 45 16.56 -7.63 -13.91
N LYS A 46 16.02 -6.40 -13.94
CA LYS A 46 14.76 -6.07 -14.62
C LYS A 46 15.11 -5.13 -15.78
N ARG A 47 14.65 -5.45 -16.98
CA ARG A 47 14.79 -4.62 -18.18
C ARG A 47 13.42 -4.12 -18.61
N LEU A 48 13.20 -2.82 -18.61
CA LEU A 48 11.99 -2.20 -19.13
C LEU A 48 12.23 -1.71 -20.56
N GLN A 49 11.27 -1.95 -21.45
CA GLN A 49 11.35 -1.59 -22.86
C GLN A 49 10.06 -0.96 -23.33
N LEU A 50 10.20 0.16 -24.02
CA LEU A 50 9.12 0.91 -24.64
C LEU A 50 9.12 0.66 -26.15
N GLN A 51 8.06 0.08 -26.71
CA GLN A 51 7.87 -0.04 -28.16
C GLN A 51 6.69 0.83 -28.62
N LEU A 52 6.92 1.57 -29.71
CA LEU A 52 6.00 2.56 -30.26
C LEU A 52 5.15 2.03 -31.44
N PRO A 53 3.99 2.65 -31.70
CA PRO A 53 2.98 2.22 -32.67
C PRO A 53 3.43 2.19 -34.14
N ASP A 54 4.51 2.88 -34.52
CA ASP A 54 5.01 2.92 -35.90
C ASP A 54 6.12 1.88 -36.18
N ARG A 55 6.56 1.17 -35.15
CA ARG A 55 7.49 0.04 -35.27
C ARG A 55 6.67 -1.25 -35.23
N SER A 56 6.14 -1.66 -36.40
CA SER A 56 5.39 -2.92 -36.59
C SER A 56 6.07 -4.01 -35.77
N LEU A 57 5.32 -4.76 -34.97
CA LEU A 57 5.84 -5.76 -34.02
C LEU A 57 6.84 -6.76 -34.65
N ALA A 58 6.89 -6.84 -35.99
CA ALA A 58 7.80 -7.67 -36.78
C ALA A 58 9.26 -7.16 -36.84
N ASP A 59 9.52 -5.86 -36.63
CA ASP A 59 10.90 -5.36 -36.50
C ASP A 59 11.42 -5.44 -35.05
N GLY A 60 10.50 -5.52 -34.09
CA GLY A 60 10.76 -5.63 -32.65
C GLY A 60 11.44 -4.41 -32.00
N ARG A 61 11.62 -3.29 -32.72
CA ARG A 61 12.51 -2.21 -32.30
C ARG A 61 11.86 -1.26 -31.30
N TYR A 62 12.61 -0.99 -30.24
CA TYR A 62 12.21 -0.14 -29.12
C TYR A 62 12.46 1.35 -29.39
N GLN A 63 11.99 2.20 -28.47
CA GLN A 63 12.31 3.63 -28.38
C GLN A 63 13.24 3.92 -27.20
N ALA A 64 13.07 3.21 -26.08
CA ALA A 64 13.95 3.30 -24.93
C ALA A 64 14.02 1.94 -24.23
N THR A 65 15.19 1.62 -23.70
CA THR A 65 15.42 0.41 -22.88
C THR A 65 16.15 0.80 -21.62
N PHE A 66 15.63 0.40 -20.48
CA PHE A 66 16.21 0.66 -19.16
C PHE A 66 16.58 -0.64 -18.47
N ASP A 67 17.84 -0.79 -18.10
CA ASP A 67 18.33 -1.89 -17.26
C ASP A 67 18.38 -1.46 -15.79
N GLN A 68 17.77 -2.26 -14.93
CA GLN A 68 17.80 -2.15 -13.48
C GLN A 68 18.44 -3.42 -12.89
N THR A 69 19.27 -3.29 -11.85
CA THR A 69 19.99 -4.43 -11.26
C THR A 69 19.72 -4.57 -9.78
N TYR A 70 19.85 -5.80 -9.27
CA TYR A 70 19.55 -6.16 -7.88
C TYR A 70 20.71 -6.98 -7.31
N GLY A 71 21.13 -6.62 -6.10
CA GLY A 71 22.16 -7.36 -5.36
C GLY A 71 21.63 -7.81 -4.00
N TYR A 72 22.12 -8.96 -3.56
CA TYR A 72 21.66 -9.64 -2.35
C TYR A 72 22.86 -10.18 -1.58
N ASP A 73 22.70 -10.31 -0.26
CA ASP A 73 23.64 -11.07 0.55
C ASP A 73 23.39 -12.59 0.48
N ALA A 74 24.17 -13.35 1.24
CA ALA A 74 24.06 -14.81 1.31
C ALA A 74 22.73 -15.31 1.93
N LEU A 75 22.03 -14.46 2.68
CA LEU A 75 20.73 -14.77 3.29
C LEU A 75 19.55 -14.39 2.38
N GLY A 76 19.84 -13.76 1.23
CA GLY A 76 18.83 -13.34 0.26
C GLY A 76 18.22 -11.97 0.56
N GLN A 77 18.79 -11.20 1.50
CA GLN A 77 18.35 -9.83 1.76
C GLN A 77 18.91 -8.90 0.70
N ARG A 78 18.10 -7.97 0.21
CA ARG A 78 18.50 -7.00 -0.82
C ARG A 78 19.48 -5.98 -0.24
N THR A 79 20.75 -6.04 -0.67
CA THR A 79 21.83 -5.16 -0.21
C THR A 79 22.18 -4.06 -1.21
N SER A 80 21.78 -4.21 -2.49
CA SER A 80 21.95 -3.15 -3.47
C SER A 80 20.85 -3.12 -4.53
N LEU A 81 20.61 -1.94 -5.10
CA LEU A 81 19.68 -1.69 -6.19
C LEU A 81 20.31 -0.70 -7.17
N GLY A 82 20.64 -1.16 -8.37
CA GLY A 82 21.00 -0.28 -9.48
C GLY A 82 19.74 0.33 -10.08
N TYR A 83 19.70 1.65 -10.20
CA TYR A 83 18.56 2.39 -10.72
C TYR A 83 18.40 2.13 -12.22
N PRO A 84 17.19 2.28 -12.78
CA PRO A 84 16.96 2.12 -14.21
C PRO A 84 17.91 3.00 -15.05
N GLN A 85 18.90 2.39 -15.69
CA GLN A 85 19.85 3.06 -16.56
C GLN A 85 19.47 2.81 -18.02
N CYS A 86 19.42 3.87 -18.82
CA CYS A 86 19.19 3.68 -20.25
C CYS A 86 20.38 2.94 -20.87
N VAL A 87 20.08 1.95 -21.72
CA VAL A 87 21.09 1.18 -22.44
C VAL A 87 20.84 1.28 -23.94
N ALA A 88 21.92 1.40 -24.72
CA ALA A 88 21.84 1.34 -26.18
C ALA A 88 21.21 0.02 -26.62
N THR A 89 20.27 0.06 -27.57
CA THR A 89 19.71 -1.15 -28.16
C THR A 89 20.71 -1.71 -29.19
N PRO A 90 21.25 -2.93 -29.00
CA PRO A 90 22.29 -3.48 -29.88
C PRO A 90 21.87 -3.64 -31.35
N GLU A 91 20.56 -3.74 -31.60
CA GLU A 91 19.97 -4.00 -32.92
C GLU A 91 19.76 -2.73 -33.75
N THR A 92 19.82 -1.54 -33.12
CA THR A 92 19.72 -0.24 -33.79
C THR A 92 21.08 0.44 -33.93
N GLY A 93 21.93 0.38 -32.91
CA GLY A 93 23.01 1.35 -32.71
C GLY A 93 22.51 2.69 -32.14
N ASP A 94 21.31 3.13 -32.54
CA ASP A 94 20.65 4.34 -32.04
C ASP A 94 20.62 4.40 -30.50
N LEU A 95 21.34 5.37 -29.95
CA LEU A 95 21.27 5.79 -28.55
C LEU A 95 20.16 6.85 -28.43
N TYR A 96 18.93 6.43 -28.20
CA TYR A 96 17.80 7.35 -27.97
C TYR A 96 17.85 8.04 -26.58
N CYS A 97 18.97 7.93 -25.86
CA CYS A 97 19.22 8.56 -24.56
C CYS A 97 20.46 9.47 -24.59
N ASN A 98 20.86 9.94 -25.77
CA ASN A 98 21.91 10.93 -25.92
C ASN A 98 21.29 12.33 -25.93
N ASP A 99 21.48 13.08 -24.84
CA ASP A 99 21.75 14.50 -24.99
C ASP A 99 23.28 14.68 -25.04
N PRO A 100 23.83 15.25 -26.12
CA PRO A 100 25.23 15.67 -26.16
C PRO A 100 25.62 16.77 -25.14
N GLU A 101 24.68 17.44 -24.46
CA GLU A 101 24.97 18.41 -23.38
C GLU A 101 24.31 18.09 -22.01
N ASP A 102 22.99 18.00 -21.85
CA ASP A 102 22.36 17.70 -20.53
C ASP A 102 22.34 16.20 -20.20
N LEU A 103 23.54 15.69 -19.91
CA LEU A 103 23.92 14.47 -19.20
C LEU A 103 22.88 13.31 -19.20
N PRO A 104 23.15 12.16 -19.85
CA PRO A 104 22.36 10.96 -19.61
C PRO A 104 22.28 10.68 -18.10
N ALA A 105 21.07 10.32 -17.63
CA ALA A 105 20.78 10.13 -16.22
C ALA A 105 21.91 9.34 -15.53
N PRO A 106 22.51 9.86 -14.45
CA PRO A 106 23.77 9.33 -13.95
C PRO A 106 23.61 7.87 -13.51
N PRO A 107 24.66 7.03 -13.67
CA PRO A 107 24.71 5.73 -13.03
C PRO A 107 24.48 5.86 -11.53
N HIS A 108 23.42 5.25 -11.04
CA HIS A 108 22.98 5.38 -9.66
C HIS A 108 22.70 4.01 -9.06
N THR A 109 23.30 3.75 -7.90
CA THR A 109 23.09 2.53 -7.12
C THR A 109 22.80 2.90 -5.67
N ALA A 110 21.72 2.39 -5.11
CA ALA A 110 21.47 2.40 -3.67
C ALA A 110 22.02 1.13 -3.03
N THR A 111 22.48 1.25 -1.78
CA THR A 111 23.09 0.19 -0.98
C THR A 111 22.56 0.26 0.44
N TRP A 112 22.39 -0.90 1.07
CA TRP A 112 21.89 -1.01 2.44
C TRP A 112 22.83 -1.86 3.28
N ALA A 113 23.26 -1.30 4.42
CA ALA A 113 23.90 -2.09 5.46
C ALA A 113 22.82 -2.61 6.40
N ILE A 114 22.78 -3.93 6.57
CA ILE A 114 21.79 -4.63 7.39
C ILE A 114 22.48 -5.26 8.60
N ARG A 115 21.90 -5.09 9.79
CA ARG A 115 22.33 -5.76 11.02
C ARG A 115 21.10 -6.30 11.73
N HIS A 116 21.14 -7.58 12.11
CA HIS A 116 20.01 -8.27 12.74
C HIS A 116 18.69 -8.10 11.96
N GLY A 117 18.74 -8.26 10.63
CA GLY A 117 17.56 -8.13 9.76
C GLY A 117 17.03 -6.70 9.57
N ARG A 118 17.71 -5.68 10.09
CA ARG A 118 17.28 -4.26 10.01
C ARG A 118 18.28 -3.40 9.27
N ILE A 119 17.77 -2.49 8.43
CA ILE A 119 18.59 -1.52 7.72
C ILE A 119 19.14 -0.51 8.73
N VAL A 120 20.45 -0.52 8.97
CA VAL A 120 21.12 0.44 9.86
C VAL A 120 21.73 1.62 9.10
N ARG A 121 21.92 1.46 7.78
CA ARG A 121 22.39 2.52 6.89
C ARG A 121 21.85 2.29 5.48
N ALA A 122 21.40 3.36 4.85
CA ALA A 122 21.15 3.43 3.42
C ALA A 122 22.12 4.46 2.82
N SER A 123 22.74 4.12 1.68
CA SER A 123 23.64 5.02 0.96
C SER A 123 23.48 4.87 -0.53
N SER A 124 23.76 5.92 -1.29
CA SER A 124 23.78 5.87 -2.74
C SER A 124 25.11 6.26 -3.34
N SER A 125 25.37 5.82 -4.58
CA SER A 125 26.57 6.19 -5.34
C SER A 125 26.64 7.68 -5.69
N LEU A 126 25.56 8.44 -5.44
CA LEU A 126 25.48 9.89 -5.63
C LEU A 126 25.74 10.68 -4.32
N GLY A 127 26.15 10.01 -3.23
CA GLY A 127 26.52 10.66 -1.97
C GLY A 127 25.39 10.76 -0.93
N LEU A 128 24.14 10.51 -1.32
CA LEU A 128 23.00 10.51 -0.41
C LEU A 128 23.13 9.41 0.65
N VAL A 129 22.91 9.75 1.91
CA VAL A 129 23.04 8.81 3.04
C VAL A 129 22.01 9.05 4.13
N ALA A 130 21.57 7.97 4.76
CA ALA A 130 20.89 8.00 6.05
C ALA A 130 21.33 6.84 6.95
N THR A 131 21.44 7.08 8.25
CA THR A 131 21.66 6.05 9.28
C THR A 131 20.48 5.95 10.21
N TYR A 132 20.20 4.73 10.70
CA TYR A 132 18.97 4.42 11.41
C TYR A 132 19.26 3.83 12.79
N GLY A 133 18.63 4.39 13.82
CA GLY A 133 18.59 3.85 15.18
C GLY A 133 17.23 3.24 15.51
N TYR A 134 17.21 2.22 16.34
CA TYR A 134 15.98 1.49 16.72
C TYR A 134 15.85 1.42 18.24
N HIS A 135 14.61 1.48 18.74
CA HIS A 135 14.27 1.16 20.13
C HIS A 135 14.25 -0.36 20.35
N ASP A 136 14.26 -0.78 21.61
CA ASP A 136 14.36 -2.20 22.00
C ASP A 136 13.23 -3.09 21.48
N ASN A 137 11.99 -2.58 21.29
CA ASN A 137 10.93 -3.38 20.68
C ASN A 137 11.16 -3.65 19.19
N GLY A 138 11.94 -2.79 18.51
CA GLY A 138 12.10 -2.81 17.06
C GLY A 138 11.56 -1.58 16.34
N GLN A 139 10.93 -0.64 17.05
CA GLN A 139 10.55 0.66 16.52
C GLN A 139 11.73 1.42 15.96
N LEU A 140 11.58 1.99 14.75
CA LEU A 140 12.51 3.00 14.26
C LEU A 140 12.51 4.18 15.22
N GLY A 141 13.66 4.48 15.81
CA GLY A 141 13.83 5.52 16.82
C GLY A 141 14.51 6.78 16.31
N THR A 142 15.48 6.65 15.40
CA THR A 142 16.15 7.80 14.79
C THR A 142 16.43 7.59 13.31
N ILE A 143 16.43 8.70 12.57
CA ILE A 143 16.94 8.80 11.20
C ILE A 143 17.91 9.97 11.18
N ASP A 144 19.17 9.69 10.91
CA ASP A 144 20.24 10.67 10.73
C ASP A 144 20.52 10.83 9.25
N TYR A 145 20.23 12.02 8.70
CA TYR A 145 20.36 12.30 7.27
C TYR A 145 21.72 12.91 6.94
N GLY A 146 22.19 12.69 5.70
CA GLY A 146 23.49 13.17 5.21
C GLY A 146 23.68 14.69 5.27
N ASN A 147 22.60 15.46 5.16
CA ASN A 147 22.59 16.93 5.24
C ASN A 147 22.65 17.50 6.67
N GLY A 148 22.88 16.66 7.68
CA GLY A 148 22.95 17.10 9.08
C GLY A 148 21.58 17.38 9.73
N THR A 149 20.48 16.90 9.13
CA THR A 149 19.17 16.84 9.82
C THR A 149 18.98 15.49 10.50
N ARG A 150 18.16 15.45 11.55
CA ARG A 150 17.81 14.25 12.33
C ARG A 150 16.32 14.21 12.60
N THR A 151 15.69 13.07 12.33
CA THR A 151 14.33 12.75 12.79
C THR A 151 14.41 11.80 13.97
N GLU A 152 13.76 12.17 15.07
CA GLU A 152 13.61 11.39 16.29
C GLU A 152 12.16 10.94 16.42
N ILE A 153 11.96 9.65 16.69
CA ILE A 153 10.65 9.04 16.85
C ILE A 153 10.56 8.50 18.28
N GLY A 154 9.67 9.09 19.07
CA GLY A 154 9.44 8.68 20.46
C GLY A 154 8.81 7.30 20.55
N VAL A 155 9.22 6.52 21.55
CA VAL A 155 8.61 5.20 21.84
C VAL A 155 7.27 5.37 22.54
N GLY A 156 6.26 4.61 22.11
CA GLY A 156 4.93 4.61 22.72
C GLY A 156 4.92 4.15 24.19
N THR A 157 3.83 4.46 24.89
CA THR A 157 3.63 4.04 26.28
C THR A 157 3.74 2.51 26.42
N HIS A 158 4.29 2.03 27.54
CA HIS A 158 4.48 0.60 27.83
C HIS A 158 5.38 -0.18 26.85
N ASN A 159 6.21 0.49 26.06
CA ASN A 159 6.86 -0.10 24.89
C ASN A 159 5.84 -0.64 23.85
N LEU A 160 4.54 -0.34 24.01
CA LEU A 160 3.52 -0.26 22.96
C LEU A 160 3.67 1.11 22.26
N ALA A 161 4.88 1.33 21.75
CA ALA A 161 5.18 1.42 20.32
C ALA A 161 4.03 0.89 19.43
N ARG A 162 3.52 1.51 18.36
CA ARG A 162 3.13 2.92 18.03
C ARG A 162 3.94 4.15 18.54
N PRO A 163 4.27 5.15 17.71
CA PRO A 163 5.08 6.32 18.08
C PRO A 163 4.41 7.24 19.11
N ALA A 164 5.21 7.78 20.04
CA ALA A 164 4.77 8.79 21.01
C ALA A 164 4.98 10.23 20.52
N SER A 165 5.91 10.45 19.59
CA SER A 165 6.19 11.74 18.94
C SER A 165 7.05 11.52 17.71
N ILE A 166 7.05 12.46 16.77
CA ILE A 166 8.02 12.57 15.69
C ILE A 166 8.54 14.00 15.68
N ARG A 167 9.85 14.18 15.62
CA ARG A 167 10.50 15.49 15.64
C ARG A 167 11.71 15.51 14.73
N THR A 168 11.80 16.50 13.85
CA THR A 168 12.94 16.71 12.95
C THR A 168 13.67 17.99 13.32
N THR A 169 15.00 17.90 13.46
CA THR A 169 15.88 19.04 13.74
C THR A 169 17.07 19.10 12.80
N ARG A 170 17.59 20.29 12.57
CA ARG A 170 18.95 20.47 12.05
C ARG A 170 19.94 20.39 13.20
N THR A 171 20.87 19.44 13.12
CA THR A 171 21.78 19.10 14.23
C THR A 171 22.84 20.17 14.49
N ALA A 172 23.20 20.96 13.48
CA ALA A 172 24.24 21.98 13.57
C ALA A 172 23.89 23.13 14.54
N ASP A 173 22.62 23.52 14.59
CA ASP A 173 22.12 24.68 15.35
C ASP A 173 20.89 24.37 16.23
N GLY A 174 20.36 23.15 16.17
CA GLY A 174 19.21 22.72 16.94
C GLY A 174 17.86 23.24 16.44
N VAL A 175 17.83 23.86 15.25
CA VAL A 175 16.59 24.40 14.67
C VAL A 175 15.59 23.26 14.42
N GLU A 176 14.39 23.40 14.95
CA GLU A 176 13.29 22.48 14.72
C GLU A 176 12.64 22.77 13.36
N LEU A 177 12.61 21.76 12.50
CA LEU A 177 11.99 21.85 11.17
C LEU A 177 10.52 21.40 11.22
N PHE A 178 10.24 20.38 12.04
CA PHE A 178 8.95 19.75 12.18
C PHE A 178 8.82 19.03 13.52
N SER A 179 7.63 19.11 14.13
CA SER A 179 7.26 18.26 15.24
C SER A 179 5.77 17.95 15.20
N THR A 180 5.41 16.70 15.50
CA THR A 180 4.02 16.28 15.73
C THR A 180 3.54 16.65 17.13
N GLY A 181 4.44 16.93 18.07
CA GLY A 181 4.12 16.83 19.49
C GLY A 181 3.74 15.41 19.91
N THR A 182 3.01 15.27 21.02
CA THR A 182 2.67 13.97 21.62
C THR A 182 1.46 13.32 20.95
N PHE A 183 1.57 12.05 20.59
CA PHE A 183 0.44 11.23 20.16
C PHE A 183 -0.36 10.73 21.37
N LEU A 184 -1.69 10.87 21.33
CA LEU A 184 -2.60 10.30 22.31
C LEU A 184 -3.60 9.39 21.62
N TYR A 185 -3.76 8.20 22.17
CA TYR A 185 -4.65 7.18 21.66
C TYR A 185 -5.86 7.01 22.58
N ASP A 186 -7.04 6.79 22.02
CA ASP A 186 -8.21 6.40 22.80
C ASP A 186 -8.18 4.90 23.17
N GLY A 187 -9.21 4.44 23.89
CA GLY A 187 -9.33 3.03 24.29
C GLY A 187 -9.65 2.05 23.16
N ALA A 188 -9.95 2.52 21.95
CA ALA A 188 -10.14 1.74 20.73
C ALA A 188 -8.89 1.76 19.83
N GLY A 189 -7.82 2.45 20.26
CA GLY A 189 -6.58 2.59 19.52
C GLY A 189 -6.62 3.65 18.42
N ASN A 190 -7.66 4.47 18.34
CA ASN A 190 -7.69 5.62 17.44
C ASN A 190 -6.75 6.71 17.95
N LEU A 191 -6.23 7.53 17.03
CA LEU A 191 -5.46 8.71 17.38
C LEU A 191 -6.38 9.85 17.77
N ALA A 192 -6.62 10.02 19.07
CA ALA A 192 -7.46 11.07 19.62
C ALA A 192 -6.79 12.46 19.62
N ALA A 193 -5.46 12.51 19.65
CA ALA A 193 -4.72 13.76 19.52
C ALA A 193 -3.31 13.55 18.96
N ILE A 194 -2.80 14.59 18.29
CA ILE A 194 -1.40 14.72 17.86
C ILE A 194 -0.97 16.13 18.24
N GLY A 195 -0.17 16.27 19.31
CA GLY A 195 0.22 17.58 19.83
C GLY A 195 -1.00 18.43 20.24
N THR A 196 -1.22 19.56 19.56
CA THR A 196 -2.38 20.43 19.77
C THR A 196 -3.60 20.05 18.92
N ASP A 197 -3.43 19.14 17.97
CA ASP A 197 -4.47 18.65 17.09
C ASP A 197 -5.36 17.64 17.82
N ARG A 198 -6.66 17.66 17.55
CA ARG A 198 -7.68 16.84 18.21
C ARG A 198 -8.53 16.16 17.15
N TYR A 199 -8.85 14.90 17.43
CA TYR A 199 -9.65 14.06 16.55
C TYR A 199 -10.75 13.39 17.36
N THR A 200 -11.95 13.36 16.80
CA THR A 200 -13.11 12.67 17.39
C THR A 200 -13.63 11.64 16.43
N PHE A 201 -14.14 10.53 16.96
CA PHE A 201 -14.61 9.39 16.17
C PHE A 201 -16.03 9.01 16.57
N ASP A 202 -16.73 8.35 15.66
CA ASP A 202 -17.98 7.66 16.00
C ASP A 202 -17.69 6.27 16.61
N ALA A 203 -18.77 5.53 16.90
CA ALA A 203 -18.66 4.20 17.50
C ALA A 203 -17.99 3.15 16.57
N ALA A 204 -17.98 3.38 15.26
CA ALA A 204 -17.30 2.55 14.27
C ALA A 204 -15.83 2.97 14.07
N SER A 205 -15.32 3.91 14.86
CA SER A 205 -13.97 4.49 14.73
C SER A 205 -13.76 5.28 13.43
N ARG A 206 -14.84 5.77 12.80
CA ARG A 206 -14.75 6.71 11.65
C ARG A 206 -14.55 8.13 12.16
N LEU A 207 -13.75 8.91 11.46
CA LEU A 207 -13.33 10.24 11.89
C LEU A 207 -14.47 11.26 11.73
N LEU A 208 -15.00 11.79 12.83
CA LEU A 208 -16.05 12.83 12.81
C LEU A 208 -15.51 14.25 12.73
N SER A 209 -14.34 14.51 13.30
CA SER A 209 -13.72 15.84 13.28
C SER A 209 -12.21 15.70 13.46
N GLY A 210 -11.44 16.51 12.74
CA GLY A 210 -9.99 16.59 12.87
C GLY A 210 -9.51 18.03 12.76
N THR A 211 -8.84 18.54 13.78
CA THR A 211 -8.24 19.88 13.75
C THR A 211 -6.79 19.84 13.27
N VAL A 212 -6.33 20.92 12.65
CA VAL A 212 -4.92 21.17 12.30
C VAL A 212 -4.47 22.49 12.95
N LYS A 213 -4.64 22.58 14.28
CA LYS A 213 -4.31 23.77 15.09
C LYS A 213 -2.83 24.12 15.04
N SER A 214 -1.97 23.14 14.75
CA SER A 214 -0.55 23.34 14.50
C SER A 214 -0.26 24.40 13.41
N VAL A 215 -1.22 24.68 12.52
CA VAL A 215 -1.05 25.66 11.42
C VAL A 215 -2.09 26.79 11.42
N GLY A 216 -3.10 26.73 12.29
CA GLY A 216 -4.05 27.83 12.47
C GLY A 216 -5.23 27.43 13.37
N ALA A 217 -5.64 28.31 14.28
CA ALA A 217 -6.66 28.00 15.28
C ALA A 217 -8.03 27.58 14.68
N GLY A 218 -8.37 28.07 13.49
CA GLY A 218 -9.60 27.72 12.77
C GLY A 218 -9.48 26.50 11.85
N LYS A 219 -8.27 25.95 11.64
CA LYS A 219 -8.03 24.88 10.67
C LYS A 219 -8.59 23.56 11.18
N ARG A 220 -9.63 23.05 10.52
CA ARG A 220 -10.27 21.77 10.84
C ARG A 220 -11.14 21.27 9.70
N GLU A 221 -11.46 19.98 9.73
CA GLU A 221 -12.56 19.40 8.95
C GLU A 221 -13.47 18.58 9.85
N ASP A 222 -14.77 18.68 9.59
CA ASP A 222 -15.81 17.87 10.23
C ASP A 222 -16.52 17.03 9.17
N TYR A 223 -16.94 15.83 9.54
CA TYR A 223 -17.44 14.81 8.62
C TYR A 223 -18.72 14.18 9.15
N LYS A 224 -19.60 13.80 8.22
CA LYS A 224 -20.76 12.94 8.49
C LYS A 224 -20.76 11.75 7.55
N TYR A 225 -21.14 10.60 8.09
CA TYR A 225 -21.25 9.36 7.33
C TYR A 225 -22.67 8.81 7.40
N ASP A 226 -23.07 8.08 6.36
CA ASP A 226 -24.26 7.23 6.43
C ASP A 226 -23.98 5.88 7.13
N LEU A 227 -24.95 4.96 7.08
CA LEU A 227 -24.83 3.61 7.65
C LEU A 227 -23.95 2.66 6.81
N PHE A 228 -23.54 3.07 5.61
CA PHE A 228 -22.75 2.27 4.67
C PHE A 228 -21.35 2.86 4.46
N ASP A 229 -20.86 3.64 5.44
CA ASP A 229 -19.54 4.26 5.45
C ASP A 229 -19.29 5.28 4.32
N ASN A 230 -20.35 5.79 3.69
CA ASN A 230 -20.19 6.90 2.76
C ASN A 230 -20.04 8.20 3.52
N LEU A 231 -18.98 8.96 3.23
CA LEU A 231 -18.94 10.38 3.59
C LEU A 231 -20.07 11.11 2.85
N THR A 232 -21.00 11.70 3.59
CA THR A 232 -22.19 12.39 3.07
C THR A 232 -22.14 13.89 3.26
N GLU A 233 -21.40 14.39 4.25
CA GLU A 233 -21.18 15.83 4.39
C GLU A 233 -19.78 16.12 4.94
N VAL A 234 -19.18 17.21 4.47
CA VAL A 234 -17.93 17.77 5.02
C VAL A 234 -18.13 19.25 5.35
N ALA A 235 -17.50 19.74 6.41
CA ALA A 235 -17.37 21.16 6.67
C ALA A 235 -15.92 21.51 6.93
N ARG A 236 -15.41 22.58 6.31
CA ARG A 236 -14.01 22.99 6.41
C ARG A 236 -13.87 24.32 7.14
N ASP A 237 -12.82 24.42 7.96
CA ASP A 237 -12.37 25.61 8.67
C ASP A 237 -13.41 26.31 9.53
N GLY A 238 -14.41 25.55 9.99
CA GLY A 238 -15.45 26.11 10.86
C GLY A 238 -16.32 27.17 10.24
N SER A 239 -16.43 27.18 8.91
CA SER A 239 -17.33 28.05 8.16
C SER A 239 -18.81 27.92 8.59
N GLY A 240 -19.17 26.79 9.20
CA GLY A 240 -20.56 26.41 9.49
C GLY A 240 -21.33 25.98 8.24
N VAL A 241 -20.69 26.03 7.07
CA VAL A 241 -21.23 25.57 5.78
C VAL A 241 -20.87 24.10 5.63
N TRP A 242 -21.91 23.27 5.49
CA TRP A 242 -21.78 21.86 5.21
C TRP A 242 -21.97 21.60 3.72
N GLU A 243 -20.96 20.96 3.15
CA GLU A 243 -20.88 20.51 1.79
C GLU A 243 -21.46 19.10 1.72
N GLY A 244 -22.67 18.95 1.16
CA GLY A 244 -23.40 17.69 1.12
C GLY A 244 -23.23 16.90 -0.19
N TYR A 245 -22.98 15.60 -0.06
CA TYR A 245 -22.83 14.62 -1.13
C TYR A 245 -24.09 13.76 -1.24
N LEU A 246 -24.67 13.71 -2.43
CA LEU A 246 -25.74 12.77 -2.75
C LEU A 246 -25.11 11.42 -3.07
N VAL A 247 -25.53 10.37 -2.37
CA VAL A 247 -25.00 9.01 -2.55
C VAL A 247 -26.12 8.06 -2.93
N ASP A 248 -25.88 7.22 -3.94
CA ASP A 248 -26.84 6.20 -4.35
C ASP A 248 -26.67 4.87 -3.61
N ALA A 249 -27.59 3.92 -3.86
CA ALA A 249 -27.58 2.60 -3.23
C ALA A 249 -26.36 1.72 -3.58
N LYS A 250 -25.48 2.16 -4.49
CA LYS A 250 -24.23 1.48 -4.84
C LYS A 250 -23.00 2.21 -4.28
N ASN A 251 -23.19 3.09 -3.30
CA ASN A 251 -22.14 3.89 -2.67
C ASN A 251 -21.46 4.90 -3.61
N ARG A 252 -22.13 5.28 -4.71
CA ARG A 252 -21.61 6.25 -5.69
C ARG A 252 -22.08 7.65 -5.34
N VAL A 253 -21.17 8.64 -5.41
CA VAL A 253 -21.55 10.05 -5.24
C VAL A 253 -22.14 10.56 -6.55
N THR A 254 -23.43 10.86 -6.58
CA THR A 254 -24.14 11.26 -7.81
C THR A 254 -24.28 12.77 -7.96
N GLY A 255 -24.01 13.54 -6.91
CA GLY A 255 -24.09 14.99 -6.96
C GLY A 255 -23.58 15.68 -5.69
N PHE A 256 -23.46 17.00 -5.81
CA PHE A 256 -23.05 17.91 -4.74
C PHE A 256 -24.10 19.03 -4.62
N GLY A 257 -24.79 19.11 -3.48
CA GLY A 257 -25.96 19.96 -3.35
C GLY A 257 -27.02 19.67 -4.44
N PRO A 258 -27.77 20.69 -4.93
CA PRO A 258 -28.87 20.49 -5.88
C PRO A 258 -28.49 20.55 -7.37
N GLU A 259 -27.34 21.12 -7.74
CA GLU A 259 -27.03 21.57 -9.12
C GLU A 259 -25.81 20.88 -9.75
N ASN A 260 -25.34 19.75 -9.21
CA ASN A 260 -24.15 19.04 -9.71
C ASN A 260 -24.47 17.61 -10.15
N SER A 261 -23.95 17.21 -11.31
CA SER A 261 -24.10 15.85 -11.83
C SER A 261 -22.76 15.14 -11.88
N ILE A 262 -22.69 13.98 -11.23
CA ILE A 262 -21.56 13.05 -11.31
C ILE A 262 -22.06 11.76 -11.97
N SER A 263 -21.29 11.26 -12.93
CA SER A 263 -21.63 10.06 -13.69
C SER A 263 -20.58 8.97 -13.55
N TYR A 264 -21.02 7.74 -13.79
CA TYR A 264 -20.21 6.53 -13.68
C TYR A 264 -20.44 5.62 -14.88
N ASP A 265 -19.45 4.83 -15.24
CA ASP A 265 -19.61 3.73 -16.20
C ASP A 265 -20.30 2.50 -15.56
N ALA A 266 -20.45 1.43 -16.35
CA ALA A 266 -21.06 0.18 -15.90
C ALA A 266 -20.20 -0.60 -14.89
N ALA A 267 -18.88 -0.40 -14.87
CA ALA A 267 -17.96 -0.99 -13.91
C ALA A 267 -17.95 -0.21 -12.57
N GLY A 268 -18.55 0.98 -12.55
CA GLY A 268 -18.61 1.85 -11.39
C GLY A 268 -17.44 2.81 -11.30
N ASN A 269 -16.72 3.09 -12.38
CA ASN A 269 -15.72 4.14 -12.40
C ASN A 269 -16.36 5.49 -12.67
N LEU A 270 -15.91 6.53 -11.97
CA LEU A 270 -16.40 7.88 -12.18
C LEU A 270 -15.93 8.39 -13.54
N THR A 271 -16.85 8.78 -14.42
CA THR A 271 -16.54 9.22 -15.80
C THR A 271 -16.71 10.70 -16.03
N ALA A 272 -17.54 11.39 -15.25
CA ALA A 272 -17.62 12.85 -15.30
C ALA A 272 -18.00 13.46 -13.95
N GLN A 273 -17.46 14.64 -13.70
CA GLN A 273 -17.84 15.55 -12.62
C GLN A 273 -18.05 16.93 -13.23
N GLY A 274 -19.26 17.46 -13.11
CA GLY A 274 -19.57 18.83 -13.51
C GLY A 274 -20.77 19.40 -12.76
N PHE A 275 -20.89 20.72 -12.79
CA PHE A 275 -22.16 21.37 -12.50
C PHE A 275 -23.16 20.90 -13.56
N ALA A 276 -24.31 20.41 -13.13
CA ALA A 276 -25.30 19.77 -13.98
C ALA A 276 -25.66 20.68 -15.16
N LEU A 277 -25.77 20.03 -16.33
CA LEU A 277 -26.28 20.52 -17.60
C LEU A 277 -27.23 21.74 -17.48
N GLY A 278 -26.71 22.95 -17.71
CA GLY A 278 -27.52 24.18 -17.76
C GLY A 278 -26.92 25.49 -17.21
N ILE A 279 -25.67 25.51 -16.73
CA ILE A 279 -25.01 26.72 -16.18
C ILE A 279 -23.87 27.21 -17.13
N PRO A 280 -23.61 28.53 -17.25
CA PRO A 280 -22.72 29.12 -18.28
C PRO A 280 -21.24 28.71 -18.14
N ALA A 281 -20.44 28.94 -19.19
CA ALA A 281 -18.99 28.74 -19.16
C ALA A 281 -18.30 29.53 -18.02
N GLY A 282 -17.16 29.03 -17.56
CA GLY A 282 -16.47 29.48 -16.34
C GLY A 282 -16.35 28.42 -15.24
N SER A 283 -17.03 27.27 -15.38
CA SER A 283 -17.01 26.20 -14.38
C SER A 283 -16.34 24.93 -14.93
N VAL A 284 -15.18 24.59 -14.38
CA VAL A 284 -14.29 23.49 -14.83
C VAL A 284 -14.98 22.12 -14.70
N ALA A 285 -15.49 21.56 -15.80
CA ALA A 285 -15.93 20.18 -15.88
C ALA A 285 -14.72 19.23 -16.04
N ARG A 286 -14.82 18.02 -15.47
CA ARG A 286 -13.79 16.98 -15.60
C ARG A 286 -14.40 15.71 -16.13
N THR A 287 -13.73 15.07 -17.08
CA THR A 287 -14.07 13.75 -17.59
C THR A 287 -12.91 12.79 -17.42
N TYR A 288 -13.24 11.53 -17.19
CA TYR A 288 -12.28 10.47 -16.94
C TYR A 288 -12.59 9.29 -17.87
N GLU A 289 -11.53 8.70 -18.41
CA GLU A 289 -11.60 7.45 -19.16
C GLU A 289 -10.82 6.37 -18.43
N TYR A 290 -11.23 5.13 -18.59
CA TYR A 290 -10.59 3.95 -17.99
C TYR A 290 -10.34 2.91 -19.06
N ASP A 291 -9.26 2.17 -18.91
CA ASP A 291 -8.97 1.06 -19.79
C ASP A 291 -9.68 -0.23 -19.36
N ALA A 292 -9.50 -1.29 -20.15
CA ALA A 292 -10.12 -2.59 -19.91
C ALA A 292 -9.67 -3.28 -18.61
N LEU A 293 -8.63 -2.77 -17.94
CA LEU A 293 -8.16 -3.25 -16.64
C LEU A 293 -8.65 -2.36 -15.48
N ASN A 294 -9.60 -1.47 -15.75
CA ASN A 294 -10.20 -0.58 -14.78
C ASN A 294 -9.23 0.50 -14.25
N MET A 295 -8.16 0.79 -14.99
CA MET A 295 -7.18 1.81 -14.64
C MET A 295 -7.53 3.12 -15.36
N ALA A 296 -7.48 4.26 -14.67
CA ALA A 296 -7.70 5.55 -15.29
C ALA A 296 -6.71 5.75 -16.45
N SER A 297 -7.18 5.92 -17.68
CA SER A 297 -6.33 6.11 -18.87
C SER A 297 -6.23 7.57 -19.29
N LYS A 298 -7.24 8.39 -18.95
CA LYS A 298 -7.28 9.80 -19.30
C LYS A 298 -8.07 10.63 -18.28
N LEU A 299 -7.63 11.86 -18.04
CA LEU A 299 -8.39 12.92 -17.40
C LEU A 299 -8.40 14.12 -18.35
N SER A 300 -9.58 14.62 -18.70
CA SER A 300 -9.74 15.88 -19.44
C SER A 300 -10.41 16.91 -18.53
N ILE A 301 -9.90 18.14 -18.58
CA ILE A 301 -10.32 19.25 -17.75
C ILE A 301 -10.73 20.39 -18.67
N GLU A 302 -12.00 20.79 -18.60
CA GLU A 302 -12.49 21.93 -19.37
C GLU A 302 -11.90 23.24 -18.83
N PRO A 303 -11.36 24.10 -19.71
CA PRO A 303 -10.83 25.38 -19.29
C PRO A 303 -11.95 26.30 -18.79
N SER A 304 -11.58 27.28 -17.96
CA SER A 304 -12.52 28.30 -17.49
C SER A 304 -13.00 29.21 -18.63
N ASP A 305 -12.17 29.44 -19.64
CA ASP A 305 -12.46 30.34 -20.76
C ASP A 305 -12.82 29.59 -22.04
N ALA A 306 -13.90 30.02 -22.68
CA ALA A 306 -14.39 29.42 -23.91
C ALA A 306 -13.40 29.67 -25.07
N GLY A 307 -12.82 28.61 -25.61
CA GLY A 307 -11.89 28.65 -26.75
C GLY A 307 -10.47 28.21 -26.43
N GLU A 308 -10.12 28.05 -25.15
CA GLU A 308 -8.87 27.41 -24.73
C GLU A 308 -8.92 25.89 -24.94
N PRO A 309 -7.77 25.22 -25.18
CA PRO A 309 -7.72 23.77 -25.29
C PRO A 309 -7.99 23.11 -23.93
N LEU A 310 -8.51 21.87 -23.96
CA LEU A 310 -8.65 21.04 -22.76
C LEU A 310 -7.28 20.76 -22.15
N HIS A 311 -7.17 20.87 -20.83
CA HIS A 311 -6.02 20.33 -20.11
C HIS A 311 -6.21 18.82 -19.96
N GLU A 312 -5.38 18.05 -20.66
CA GLU A 312 -5.48 16.59 -20.68
C GLU A 312 -4.30 15.94 -19.97
N LEU A 313 -4.59 14.99 -19.08
CA LEU A 313 -3.61 14.04 -18.56
C LEU A 313 -3.88 12.67 -19.18
N ILE A 314 -2.86 12.06 -19.79
CA ILE A 314 -2.96 10.70 -20.35
C ILE A 314 -1.99 9.77 -19.62
N TYR A 315 -2.50 8.61 -19.19
CA TYR A 315 -1.77 7.69 -18.33
C TYR A 315 -1.39 6.41 -19.06
N ILE A 316 -0.13 5.99 -18.94
CA ILE A 316 0.39 4.73 -19.48
C ILE A 316 0.93 3.87 -18.35
N TYR A 317 0.65 2.58 -18.43
CA TYR A 317 0.93 1.60 -17.38
C TYR A 317 1.86 0.49 -17.86
N GLY A 318 2.70 0.03 -16.94
CA GLY A 318 3.51 -1.17 -17.12
C GLY A 318 2.75 -2.47 -16.83
N PRO A 319 3.39 -3.64 -17.03
CA PRO A 319 2.78 -4.95 -16.81
C PRO A 319 2.28 -5.22 -15.39
N GLY A 320 2.88 -4.59 -14.38
CA GLY A 320 2.42 -4.67 -12.98
C GLY A 320 1.24 -3.76 -12.62
N ASN A 321 0.55 -3.19 -13.61
CA ASN A 321 -0.48 -2.15 -13.47
C ASN A 321 -0.01 -0.82 -12.86
N TYR A 322 1.30 -0.61 -12.64
CA TYR A 322 1.82 0.66 -12.17
C TYR A 322 1.96 1.69 -13.30
N ARG A 323 1.59 2.94 -13.01
CA ARG A 323 1.71 4.07 -13.95
C ARG A 323 3.17 4.40 -14.19
N VAL A 324 3.60 4.29 -15.44
CA VAL A 324 4.98 4.53 -15.87
C VAL A 324 5.15 5.82 -16.65
N MET A 325 4.07 6.38 -17.22
CA MET A 325 4.11 7.69 -17.86
C MET A 325 2.81 8.47 -17.68
N VAL A 326 2.95 9.78 -17.53
CA VAL A 326 1.88 10.78 -17.60
C VAL A 326 2.23 11.77 -18.69
N PHE A 327 1.37 11.91 -19.70
CA PHE A 327 1.41 13.07 -20.60
C PHE A 327 0.59 14.18 -19.96
N ASP A 328 1.15 15.38 -19.94
CA ASP A 328 0.50 16.58 -19.45
C ASP A 328 0.31 17.56 -20.60
N GLY A 329 -0.95 17.79 -20.97
CA GLY A 329 -1.35 18.66 -22.07
C GLY A 329 -1.11 20.15 -21.82
N GLU A 330 -0.97 20.58 -20.56
CA GLU A 330 -0.62 21.97 -20.22
C GLU A 330 0.86 22.24 -20.50
N THR A 331 1.73 21.32 -20.10
CA THR A 331 3.17 21.45 -20.30
C THR A 331 3.67 20.87 -21.62
N GLY A 332 2.88 20.02 -22.30
CA GLY A 332 3.35 19.26 -23.46
C GLY A 332 4.47 18.27 -23.12
N LYS A 333 4.59 17.85 -21.85
CA LYS A 333 5.62 16.92 -21.39
C LYS A 333 5.05 15.53 -21.18
N ARG A 334 5.87 14.52 -21.47
CA ARG A 334 5.66 13.14 -21.00
C ARG A 334 6.59 12.89 -19.83
N HIS A 335 6.05 12.83 -18.63
CA HIS A 335 6.77 12.47 -17.41
C HIS A 335 6.76 10.96 -17.25
N TRP A 336 7.95 10.36 -17.25
CA TRP A 336 8.16 8.93 -17.04
C TRP A 336 8.56 8.68 -15.59
N THR A 337 7.89 7.76 -14.92
CA THR A 337 8.23 7.31 -13.56
C THR A 337 8.57 5.82 -13.60
N LEU A 338 9.86 5.52 -13.55
CA LEU A 338 10.38 4.17 -13.53
C LEU A 338 10.44 3.65 -12.09
N ARG A 339 9.84 2.49 -11.85
CA ARG A 339 9.56 1.97 -10.50
C ARG A 339 10.29 0.67 -10.20
N ASP A 340 10.45 0.39 -8.91
CA ASP A 340 10.91 -0.90 -8.41
C ASP A 340 9.81 -1.99 -8.52
N LEU A 341 10.06 -3.16 -7.92
CA LEU A 341 9.10 -4.27 -7.93
C LEU A 341 7.87 -4.04 -7.04
N ASP A 342 7.96 -3.13 -6.07
CA ASP A 342 6.89 -2.80 -5.14
C ASP A 342 6.03 -1.61 -5.63
N GLY A 343 6.32 -1.09 -6.83
CA GLY A 343 5.64 0.08 -7.40
C GLY A 343 6.19 1.43 -6.89
N LYS A 344 7.30 1.44 -6.14
CA LYS A 344 7.92 2.67 -5.63
C LYS A 344 8.63 3.44 -6.75
N PRO A 345 8.42 4.75 -6.91
CA PRO A 345 9.18 5.59 -7.84
C PRO A 345 10.68 5.49 -7.57
N LEU A 346 11.50 5.15 -8.57
CA LEU A 346 12.96 5.18 -8.46
C LEU A 346 13.54 6.33 -9.26
N ARG A 347 13.12 6.49 -10.52
CA ARG A 347 13.67 7.46 -11.45
C ARG A 347 12.56 8.16 -12.22
N GLN A 348 12.63 9.47 -12.28
CA GLN A 348 11.79 10.33 -13.10
C GLN A 348 12.62 10.94 -14.23
N LEU A 349 12.02 10.93 -15.41
CA LEU A 349 12.54 11.50 -16.64
C LEU A 349 11.40 12.26 -17.32
N TRP A 350 11.71 13.25 -18.15
CA TRP A 350 10.71 13.83 -19.03
C TRP A 350 11.19 13.89 -20.47
N VAL A 351 10.23 13.92 -21.38
CA VAL A 351 10.47 14.15 -22.82
C VAL A 351 9.54 15.27 -23.26
N TRP A 352 10.11 16.33 -23.83
CA TRP A 352 9.33 17.45 -24.38
C TRP A 352 8.78 17.11 -25.76
N ARG A 353 7.45 17.19 -25.93
CA ARG A 353 6.80 17.09 -27.24
C ARG A 353 5.34 17.51 -27.17
N TRP A 354 4.95 18.48 -28.00
CA TRP A 354 3.54 18.87 -28.14
C TRP A 354 2.69 17.72 -28.69
N GLY A 355 1.70 17.29 -27.90
CA GLY A 355 0.76 16.20 -28.20
C GLY A 355 1.32 14.78 -27.93
N PRO A 356 0.45 13.78 -27.71
CA PRO A 356 0.88 12.41 -27.39
C PRO A 356 1.31 11.58 -28.62
N TYR A 357 0.60 11.70 -29.75
CA TYR A 357 0.67 10.76 -30.89
C TYR A 357 1.86 10.98 -31.82
N ARG A 358 2.36 9.94 -32.50
CA ARG A 358 3.56 9.97 -33.36
C ARG A 358 3.34 10.70 -34.70
N GLY A 359 3.28 12.03 -34.62
CA GLY A 359 3.70 12.92 -35.72
C GLY A 359 5.00 12.44 -36.37
N PRO A 360 5.12 12.58 -37.71
CA PRO A 360 5.97 11.75 -38.56
C PRO A 360 7.44 11.73 -38.12
N ALA A 361 8.07 10.56 -38.33
CA ALA A 361 9.45 10.25 -38.00
C ALA A 361 10.40 11.40 -38.37
N ASP A 362 11.12 11.91 -37.35
CA ASP A 362 12.47 12.55 -37.42
C ASP A 362 12.70 13.67 -36.38
N ALA A 363 11.74 14.00 -35.50
CA ALA A 363 12.01 14.93 -34.40
C ALA A 363 12.72 14.22 -33.22
N GLY A 364 13.97 14.61 -32.95
CA GLY A 364 14.83 14.12 -31.87
C GLY A 364 14.23 14.31 -30.47
N GLU A 365 13.46 13.32 -30.03
CA GLU A 365 12.99 13.22 -28.65
C GLU A 365 14.18 13.01 -27.70
N THR A 366 14.43 14.01 -26.85
CA THR A 366 15.49 13.96 -25.84
C THR A 366 14.89 13.52 -24.50
N TRP A 367 15.49 12.49 -23.91
CA TRP A 367 15.13 12.01 -22.57
C TRP A 367 15.95 12.79 -21.55
N THR A 368 15.29 13.65 -20.79
CA THR A 368 15.95 14.49 -19.79
C THR A 368 15.78 13.89 -18.41
N PHE A 369 16.88 13.81 -17.66
CA PHE A 369 16.85 13.40 -16.27
C PHE A 369 16.14 14.43 -15.40
N GLU A 370 15.19 13.97 -14.58
CA GLU A 370 14.47 14.84 -13.66
C GLU A 370 14.94 14.59 -12.22
N LYS A 371 14.81 13.34 -11.76
CA LYS A 371 15.02 13.01 -10.35
C LYS A 371 15.19 11.51 -10.11
N ASP A 372 16.00 11.15 -9.13
CA ASP A 372 16.03 9.81 -8.53
C ASP A 372 15.60 9.85 -7.06
N PHE A 373 14.80 8.89 -6.59
CA PHE A 373 14.33 8.77 -5.21
C PHE A 373 15.03 7.62 -4.47
N VAL A 374 15.53 7.85 -3.26
CA VAL A 374 16.31 6.89 -2.46
C VAL A 374 15.55 6.48 -1.19
N TYR A 375 15.53 5.16 -0.94
CA TYR A 375 14.74 4.53 0.13
C TYR A 375 15.61 3.86 1.18
N GLY A 376 15.10 3.81 2.42
CA GLY A 376 15.67 3.03 3.51
C GLY A 376 14.60 2.58 4.50
N ALA A 377 14.95 2.44 5.78
CA ALA A 377 14.09 1.79 6.78
C ALA A 377 12.71 2.45 6.97
N GLY A 378 12.64 3.77 6.86
CA GLY A 378 11.42 4.57 7.03
C GLY A 378 10.71 4.96 5.74
N GLY A 379 11.04 4.33 4.61
CA GLY A 379 10.58 4.75 3.27
C GLY A 379 11.61 5.63 2.56
N MET A 380 11.17 6.48 1.63
CA MET A 380 12.09 7.37 0.91
C MET A 380 12.60 8.48 1.82
N PHE A 381 13.91 8.64 1.86
CA PHE A 381 14.58 9.59 2.75
C PHE A 381 15.25 10.72 1.98
N ALA A 382 15.53 10.54 0.69
CA ALA A 382 16.17 11.55 -0.14
C ALA A 382 15.79 11.42 -1.62
N SER A 383 16.04 12.49 -2.38
CA SER A 383 16.08 12.47 -3.84
C SER A 383 17.28 13.24 -4.36
N TYR A 384 17.72 12.87 -5.56
CA TYR A 384 18.76 13.56 -6.32
C TYR A 384 18.15 14.08 -7.63
N GLY A 385 18.04 15.40 -7.77
CA GLY A 385 17.46 16.06 -8.94
C GLY A 385 18.48 16.41 -10.03
N SER A 386 17.98 16.92 -11.16
CA SER A 386 18.79 17.55 -12.19
C SER A 386 19.70 18.65 -11.61
N GLY A 387 20.87 18.85 -12.20
CA GLY A 387 21.88 19.79 -11.68
C GLY A 387 22.49 19.43 -10.32
N GLY A 388 22.23 18.22 -9.79
CA GLY A 388 22.75 17.79 -8.49
C GLY A 388 21.95 18.29 -7.29
N VAL A 389 20.70 18.70 -7.48
CA VAL A 389 19.84 19.24 -6.42
C VAL A 389 19.41 18.13 -5.46
N GLU A 390 20.11 17.98 -4.33
CA GLU A 390 19.76 17.02 -3.27
C GLU A 390 18.61 17.53 -2.41
N ARG A 391 17.70 16.61 -2.05
CA ARG A 391 16.54 16.88 -1.20
C ARG A 391 16.34 15.75 -0.22
N TYR A 392 16.06 16.05 1.04
CA TYR A 392 15.86 15.08 2.11
C TYR A 392 14.45 15.20 2.68
N PHE A 393 13.75 14.06 2.77
CA PHE A 393 12.32 13.99 3.06
C PHE A 393 12.07 13.62 4.53
N HIS A 394 11.27 14.44 5.19
CA HIS A 394 10.85 14.26 6.58
C HIS A 394 9.34 14.06 6.63
N ARG A 395 8.94 12.91 7.15
CA ARG A 395 7.56 12.41 7.05
C ARG A 395 6.88 12.34 8.40
N ASP A 396 5.55 12.38 8.39
CA ASP A 396 4.74 12.05 9.55
C ASP A 396 4.54 10.53 9.71
N HIS A 397 3.69 10.16 10.66
CA HIS A 397 3.40 8.78 11.03
C HIS A 397 2.69 8.00 9.91
N LEU A 398 1.95 8.68 9.04
CA LEU A 398 1.31 8.12 7.85
C LEU A 398 2.28 7.97 6.66
N GLY A 399 3.48 8.54 6.76
CA GLY A 399 4.43 8.62 5.65
C GLY A 399 4.23 9.84 4.74
N SER A 400 3.36 10.79 5.11
CA SER A 400 3.14 12.02 4.34
C SER A 400 4.34 12.95 4.45
N THR A 401 4.73 13.59 3.35
CA THR A 401 5.87 14.52 3.33
C THR A 401 5.52 15.83 4.04
N ARG A 402 6.13 16.09 5.20
CA ARG A 402 5.87 17.29 6.01
C ARG A 402 6.90 18.38 5.78
N VAL A 403 8.16 17.98 5.61
CA VAL A 403 9.27 18.89 5.31
C VAL A 403 10.17 18.26 4.26
N ILE A 404 10.66 19.07 3.33
CA ILE A 404 11.83 18.74 2.52
C ILE A 404 12.92 19.73 2.86
N SER A 405 14.13 19.23 3.12
CA SER A 405 15.31 20.06 3.33
C SER A 405 16.33 19.88 2.21
N ASP A 406 17.10 20.93 1.91
CA ASP A 406 18.22 20.89 0.98
C ASP A 406 19.46 20.14 1.54
N ASP A 407 20.56 20.16 0.81
CA ASP A 407 21.87 19.58 1.17
C ASP A 407 22.53 20.24 2.39
N HIS A 408 22.07 21.43 2.80
CA HIS A 408 22.55 22.17 3.98
C HIS A 408 21.58 22.03 5.19
N GLY A 409 20.54 21.21 5.05
CA GLY A 409 19.54 21.00 6.10
C GLY A 409 18.58 22.17 6.28
N SER A 410 18.53 23.12 5.36
CA SER A 410 17.54 24.20 5.35
C SER A 410 16.24 23.71 4.72
N SER A 411 15.11 24.11 5.29
CA SER A 411 13.79 23.72 4.78
C SER A 411 13.49 24.45 3.46
N VAL A 412 13.16 23.69 2.42
CA VAL A 412 12.71 24.22 1.11
C VAL A 412 11.22 23.95 0.85
N TYR A 413 10.60 23.07 1.63
CA TYR A 413 9.18 22.78 1.57
C TYR A 413 8.64 22.48 2.96
N ARG A 414 7.47 23.01 3.28
CA ARG A 414 6.71 22.67 4.49
C ARG A 414 5.23 22.63 4.18
N ALA A 415 4.58 21.58 4.62
CA ALA A 415 3.13 21.46 4.52
C ALA A 415 2.52 20.81 5.76
N ALA A 416 1.26 21.12 5.97
CA ALA A 416 0.34 20.28 6.72
C ALA A 416 -0.72 19.69 5.81
N PHE A 417 -1.48 18.74 6.34
CA PHE A 417 -2.58 18.11 5.64
C PHE A 417 -3.81 18.11 6.54
N TYR A 418 -4.96 18.38 5.94
CA TYR A 418 -6.23 17.95 6.52
C TYR A 418 -6.29 16.42 6.58
N PRO A 419 -7.18 15.84 7.39
CA PRO A 419 -7.18 14.40 7.65
C PRO A 419 -7.18 13.50 6.42
N TYR A 420 -7.94 13.86 5.37
CA TYR A 420 -7.97 13.13 4.11
C TYR A 420 -6.96 13.63 3.06
N GLY A 421 -5.90 14.32 3.48
CA GLY A 421 -4.75 14.61 2.62
C GLY A 421 -4.80 15.89 1.81
N THR A 422 -5.87 16.70 1.92
CA THR A 422 -5.87 18.06 1.33
C THR A 422 -4.74 18.87 1.96
N GLU A 423 -3.87 19.45 1.13
CA GLU A 423 -2.66 20.13 1.57
C GLU A 423 -2.94 21.54 2.11
N ILE A 424 -2.21 21.90 3.17
CA ILE A 424 -2.14 23.25 3.74
C ILE A 424 -0.68 23.69 3.62
N PRO A 425 -0.32 24.46 2.58
CA PRO A 425 1.06 24.90 2.37
C PRO A 425 1.50 25.87 3.48
N LEU A 426 2.73 25.70 4.00
CA LEU A 426 3.29 26.51 5.10
C LEU A 426 4.55 27.30 4.70
N SER A 427 5.16 26.97 3.58
CA SER A 427 6.23 27.72 2.91
C SER A 427 6.11 27.47 1.41
N ASP A 428 6.92 28.17 0.60
CA ASP A 428 6.89 28.06 -0.86
C ASP A 428 6.95 26.61 -1.37
N ILE A 429 6.36 26.46 -2.55
CA ILE A 429 5.87 25.22 -3.14
C ILE A 429 7.06 24.33 -3.51
N GLY A 430 7.24 23.27 -2.72
CA GLY A 430 8.31 22.30 -2.89
C GLY A 430 8.22 21.53 -4.19
N GLU A 431 9.40 21.16 -4.67
CA GLU A 431 9.69 20.67 -6.03
C GLU A 431 9.31 19.20 -6.24
N ASP A 432 8.31 18.68 -5.51
CA ASP A 432 8.06 17.24 -5.40
C ASP A 432 6.58 16.83 -5.28
N THR A 433 6.22 15.73 -5.95
CA THR A 433 4.86 15.19 -6.06
C THR A 433 4.51 14.19 -4.95
N SER A 434 5.45 13.72 -4.13
CA SER A 434 5.17 12.82 -3.01
C SER A 434 4.55 13.57 -1.84
N LYS A 435 3.22 13.47 -1.68
CA LYS A 435 2.44 14.27 -0.71
C LYS A 435 1.85 13.40 0.40
N PHE A 436 0.51 13.25 0.42
CA PHE A 436 -0.22 12.52 1.44
C PHE A 436 0.12 11.03 1.38
N THR A 437 0.39 10.42 2.54
CA THR A 437 0.82 9.02 2.72
C THR A 437 2.02 8.58 1.86
N GLY A 438 2.74 9.54 1.28
CA GLY A 438 3.87 9.30 0.38
C GLY A 438 3.48 9.04 -1.08
N HIS A 439 2.19 9.10 -1.43
CA HIS A 439 1.69 8.89 -2.79
C HIS A 439 1.90 10.11 -3.68
N GLU A 440 1.93 9.86 -4.99
CA GLU A 440 2.15 10.90 -6.00
C GLU A 440 0.88 11.68 -6.27
N ARG A 441 0.91 12.99 -6.02
CA ARG A 441 -0.15 13.92 -6.39
C ARG A 441 -0.06 14.26 -7.87
N ASP A 442 -1.18 14.15 -8.57
CA ASP A 442 -1.26 14.57 -9.98
C ASP A 442 -1.11 16.09 -10.10
N ALA A 443 -0.64 16.57 -11.26
CA ALA A 443 -0.33 17.98 -11.51
C ALA A 443 -1.50 18.95 -11.25
N THR A 444 -2.74 18.44 -11.32
CA THR A 444 -3.96 19.21 -11.01
C THR A 444 -4.12 19.53 -9.52
N GLY A 445 -3.35 18.88 -8.65
CA GLY A 445 -3.44 18.97 -7.20
C GLY A 445 -4.65 18.26 -6.57
N ARG A 446 -5.49 17.60 -7.38
CA ARG A 446 -6.80 17.06 -6.92
C ARG A 446 -6.77 15.59 -6.49
N THR A 447 -5.95 14.78 -7.14
CA THR A 447 -5.93 13.33 -6.96
C THR A 447 -4.56 12.83 -6.55
N ASP A 448 -4.54 11.88 -5.63
CA ASP A 448 -3.34 11.11 -5.30
C ASP A 448 -3.40 9.74 -5.99
N TYR A 449 -2.35 9.40 -6.71
CA TYR A 449 -2.21 8.11 -7.39
C TYR A 449 -1.76 7.04 -6.39
N MET A 450 -2.70 6.23 -5.93
CA MET A 450 -2.46 5.15 -4.96
C MET A 450 -2.31 3.80 -5.67
N LEU A 451 -1.50 3.76 -6.73
CA LEU A 451 -1.22 2.57 -7.55
C LEU A 451 -2.45 2.00 -8.28
N ALA A 452 -3.31 1.22 -7.62
CA ALA A 452 -4.46 0.58 -8.27
C ALA A 452 -5.61 1.56 -8.55
N ARG A 453 -5.69 2.66 -7.80
CA ARG A 453 -6.79 3.62 -7.88
C ARG A 453 -6.29 5.06 -7.67
N ASN A 454 -7.05 6.02 -8.18
CA ASN A 454 -6.86 7.43 -7.90
C ASN A 454 -7.80 7.84 -6.76
N PHE A 455 -7.23 8.43 -5.71
CA PHE A 455 -7.96 8.94 -4.55
C PHE A 455 -8.24 10.44 -4.75
N ASP A 456 -9.50 10.84 -4.67
CA ASP A 456 -9.92 12.24 -4.79
C ASP A 456 -9.99 12.89 -3.41
N LEU A 457 -9.20 13.95 -3.24
CA LEU A 457 -9.04 14.66 -1.96
C LEU A 457 -10.26 15.47 -1.56
N ASN A 458 -11.08 15.89 -2.52
CA ASN A 458 -12.30 16.67 -2.26
C ASN A 458 -13.44 15.78 -1.78
N TYR A 459 -13.54 14.56 -2.31
CA TYR A 459 -14.58 13.61 -1.89
C TYR A 459 -14.10 12.61 -0.82
N ALA A 460 -12.81 12.64 -0.50
CA ALA A 460 -12.17 11.73 0.45
C ALA A 460 -12.44 10.25 0.14
N ARG A 461 -12.42 9.89 -1.15
CA ARG A 461 -12.73 8.53 -1.65
C ARG A 461 -12.04 8.23 -2.97
N PHE A 462 -12.02 6.96 -3.35
CA PHE A 462 -11.51 6.54 -4.66
C PHE A 462 -12.47 6.89 -5.80
N LEU A 463 -11.90 7.18 -6.98
CA LEU A 463 -12.66 7.44 -8.22
C LEU A 463 -13.19 6.17 -8.88
N SER A 464 -12.66 5.00 -8.51
CA SER A 464 -13.03 3.70 -9.06
C SER A 464 -13.30 2.67 -7.96
N VAL A 465 -14.06 1.65 -8.32
CA VAL A 465 -14.41 0.53 -7.45
C VAL A 465 -13.17 -0.26 -7.03
N ASP A 466 -13.09 -0.60 -5.74
CA ASP A 466 -12.09 -1.55 -5.23
C ASP A 466 -12.21 -2.89 -5.96
N THR A 467 -11.12 -3.34 -6.59
CA THR A 467 -11.09 -4.65 -7.26
C THR A 467 -10.76 -5.80 -6.32
N GLY A 468 -10.14 -5.52 -5.16
CA GLY A 468 -9.93 -6.44 -4.04
C GLY A 468 -11.21 -6.72 -3.26
N ARG A 469 -12.11 -5.73 -3.20
CA ARG A 469 -13.49 -5.84 -2.70
C ARG A 469 -13.57 -6.18 -1.21
N ASP A 470 -12.61 -5.63 -0.49
CA ASP A 470 -12.38 -5.74 0.94
C ASP A 470 -13.60 -5.36 1.80
N SER A 471 -14.35 -4.32 1.41
CA SER A 471 -15.46 -3.76 2.19
C SER A 471 -16.77 -3.60 1.42
N TRP A 472 -17.85 -3.30 2.15
CA TRP A 472 -19.15 -2.96 1.53
C TRP A 472 -19.10 -1.62 0.79
N ASN A 473 -18.27 -0.68 1.23
CA ASN A 473 -18.04 0.57 0.54
C ASN A 473 -16.80 0.48 -0.35
N LEU A 474 -17.01 0.06 -1.59
CA LEU A 474 -15.93 -0.13 -2.55
C LEU A 474 -15.24 1.17 -3.02
N TYR A 475 -15.68 2.34 -2.55
CA TYR A 475 -15.04 3.64 -2.78
C TYR A 475 -14.36 4.19 -1.52
N GLY A 476 -14.62 3.58 -0.35
CA GLY A 476 -14.14 4.02 0.96
C GLY A 476 -12.61 4.07 1.03
N TYR A 477 -12.13 4.88 1.97
CA TYR A 477 -10.71 4.97 2.28
C TYR A 477 -10.48 4.65 3.75
N VAL A 478 -9.75 3.55 3.97
CA VAL A 478 -9.24 3.05 5.26
C VAL A 478 -10.30 3.03 6.38
N GLY A 479 -11.52 2.62 6.05
CA GLY A 479 -12.63 2.50 6.98
C GLY A 479 -13.04 3.84 7.60
N GLY A 480 -12.85 4.94 6.87
CA GLY A 480 -13.20 6.28 7.34
C GLY A 480 -12.26 6.85 8.41
N ASN A 481 -11.07 6.27 8.61
CA ASN A 481 -10.12 6.75 9.61
C ASN A 481 -8.73 7.06 9.02
N PRO A 482 -8.58 8.15 8.26
CA PRO A 482 -7.37 8.48 7.52
C PRO A 482 -6.20 8.95 8.41
N ILE A 483 -6.46 9.23 9.69
CA ILE A 483 -5.40 9.53 10.67
C ILE A 483 -4.78 8.24 11.24
N ARG A 484 -5.53 7.13 11.21
CA ARG A 484 -5.23 5.78 11.75
C ARG A 484 -5.27 4.68 10.68
N GLY A 485 -5.11 5.02 9.39
CA GLY A 485 -4.93 4.04 8.31
C GLY A 485 -4.22 4.63 7.08
N VAL A 486 -3.54 3.77 6.31
CA VAL A 486 -2.95 4.09 4.99
C VAL A 486 -3.30 2.96 4.03
N ASP A 487 -3.83 3.31 2.84
CA ASP A 487 -3.94 2.36 1.74
C ASP A 487 -2.70 2.48 0.84
N ALA A 488 -1.74 1.57 1.02
CA ALA A 488 -0.45 1.62 0.31
C ALA A 488 -0.56 1.24 -1.18
N THR A 489 -1.62 0.53 -1.58
CA THR A 489 -1.76 -0.03 -2.93
C THR A 489 -3.04 0.38 -3.64
N GLY A 490 -3.90 1.14 -2.96
CA GLY A 490 -5.26 1.42 -3.42
C GLY A 490 -6.15 0.18 -3.35
N LEU A 491 -5.85 -0.77 -2.45
CA LEU A 491 -6.53 -2.06 -2.26
C LEU A 491 -6.38 -2.53 -0.79
N TRP A 492 -6.85 -1.77 0.20
CA TRP A 492 -6.91 -2.27 1.58
C TRP A 492 -8.03 -1.71 2.48
N GLU A 493 -8.96 -2.59 2.85
CA GLU A 493 -9.90 -2.51 4.00
C GLU A 493 -10.18 -3.96 4.57
N SER A 494 -9.18 -4.85 4.49
CA SER A 494 -9.32 -6.30 4.18
C SER A 494 -9.96 -7.27 5.20
N ASP A 495 -10.64 -8.29 4.67
CA ASP A 495 -10.82 -9.61 5.30
C ASP A 495 -9.47 -10.24 5.75
N PHE A 496 -9.55 -11.08 6.77
CA PHE A 496 -8.55 -12.11 7.08
C PHE A 496 -9.17 -13.46 7.50
N HIS A 497 -10.40 -13.48 8.02
CA HIS A 497 -10.99 -14.64 8.68
C HIS A 497 -11.87 -15.50 7.75
N LEU A 498 -12.63 -14.91 6.83
CA LEU A 498 -13.62 -15.64 6.03
C LEU A 498 -12.95 -16.54 4.98
N GLY A 499 -12.18 -15.95 4.06
CA GLY A 499 -11.54 -16.70 2.97
C GLY A 499 -10.47 -17.68 3.46
N PHE A 500 -9.75 -17.31 4.52
CA PHE A 500 -8.69 -18.10 5.14
C PHE A 500 -9.23 -19.37 5.84
N THR A 501 -10.31 -19.23 6.61
CA THR A 501 -10.89 -20.34 7.39
C THR A 501 -11.62 -21.36 6.52
N GLY A 502 -12.31 -20.90 5.47
CA GLY A 502 -13.01 -21.79 4.54
C GLY A 502 -12.06 -22.79 3.89
N LEU A 503 -10.90 -22.32 3.43
CA LEU A 503 -9.87 -23.17 2.85
C LEU A 503 -9.25 -24.12 3.88
N ALA A 504 -8.91 -23.63 5.07
CA ALA A 504 -8.33 -24.45 6.14
C ALA A 504 -9.27 -25.59 6.58
N ALA A 505 -10.57 -25.31 6.70
CA ALA A 505 -11.57 -26.30 7.09
C ALA A 505 -11.71 -27.45 6.06
N ARG A 506 -11.62 -27.12 4.76
CA ARG A 506 -11.66 -28.13 3.67
C ARG A 506 -10.46 -29.07 3.74
N ILE A 507 -9.26 -28.51 3.96
CA ILE A 507 -8.01 -29.28 4.12
C ILE A 507 -8.06 -30.14 5.38
N ALA A 508 -8.63 -29.62 6.46
CA ALA A 508 -8.83 -30.35 7.70
C ALA A 508 -9.79 -31.56 7.58
N GLY A 509 -10.44 -31.75 6.43
CA GLY A 509 -11.32 -32.88 6.13
C GLY A 509 -12.81 -32.59 6.27
N ALA A 510 -13.20 -31.33 6.54
CA ALA A 510 -14.61 -30.94 6.64
C ALA A 510 -15.31 -31.05 5.27
N SER A 511 -16.59 -31.45 5.26
CA SER A 511 -17.43 -31.38 4.06
C SER A 511 -17.57 -29.93 3.56
N PRO A 512 -17.89 -29.67 2.28
CA PRO A 512 -18.10 -28.31 1.78
C PRO A 512 -19.07 -27.50 2.66
N ALA A 513 -20.20 -28.12 3.06
CA ALA A 513 -21.19 -27.50 3.91
C ALA A 513 -20.64 -27.19 5.32
N GLN A 514 -19.83 -28.08 5.90
CA GLN A 514 -19.19 -27.82 7.19
C GLN A 514 -18.13 -26.72 7.08
N ALA A 515 -17.29 -26.72 6.04
CA ALA A 515 -16.27 -25.70 5.84
C ALA A 515 -16.87 -24.31 5.65
N GLN A 516 -17.91 -24.20 4.83
CA GLN A 516 -18.66 -22.95 4.66
C GLN A 516 -19.29 -22.50 5.97
N LYS A 517 -19.84 -23.42 6.76
CA LYS A 517 -20.43 -23.13 8.08
C LYS A 517 -19.37 -22.67 9.09
N ILE A 518 -18.17 -23.25 9.11
CA ILE A 518 -17.06 -22.84 9.99
C ILE A 518 -16.57 -21.45 9.60
N ALA A 519 -16.36 -21.21 8.30
CA ALA A 519 -15.89 -19.92 7.78
C ALA A 519 -16.88 -18.79 8.06
N ALA A 520 -18.16 -19.00 7.70
CA ALA A 520 -19.23 -18.04 7.98
C ALA A 520 -19.40 -17.80 9.48
N SER A 521 -19.26 -18.84 10.31
CA SER A 521 -19.32 -18.70 11.76
C SER A 521 -18.12 -17.98 12.36
N THR A 522 -16.95 -18.00 11.71
CA THR A 522 -15.74 -17.27 12.15
C THR A 522 -15.95 -15.79 11.85
N GLN A 523 -16.39 -15.46 10.63
CA GLN A 523 -16.80 -14.10 10.25
C GLN A 523 -17.96 -13.56 11.11
N ALA A 524 -18.87 -14.44 11.54
CA ALA A 524 -19.97 -14.08 12.42
C ALA A 524 -19.46 -13.58 13.78
N VAL A 525 -18.27 -13.96 14.25
CA VAL A 525 -17.75 -13.45 15.54
C VAL A 525 -17.47 -11.94 15.47
N ASP A 526 -17.00 -11.45 14.31
CA ASP A 526 -16.76 -10.03 14.04
C ASP A 526 -18.02 -9.22 13.73
N THR A 527 -19.07 -9.88 13.23
CA THR A 527 -20.25 -9.20 12.66
C THR A 527 -21.54 -9.40 13.47
N ALA A 528 -21.56 -10.38 14.38
CA ALA A 528 -22.73 -10.67 15.21
C ALA A 528 -22.82 -9.67 16.38
N PRO A 529 -23.97 -9.03 16.63
CA PRO A 529 -24.12 -8.03 17.70
C PRO A 529 -23.68 -8.51 19.09
N SER A 530 -23.84 -9.80 19.41
CA SER A 530 -23.42 -10.34 20.72
C SER A 530 -21.92 -10.50 20.90
N THR A 531 -21.14 -10.48 19.82
CA THR A 531 -19.68 -10.70 19.87
C THR A 531 -18.85 -9.71 19.09
N GLN A 532 -19.44 -8.88 18.23
CA GLN A 532 -18.71 -7.94 17.41
C GLN A 532 -17.86 -7.02 18.29
N PRO A 533 -16.63 -6.67 17.87
CA PRO A 533 -15.76 -5.81 18.66
C PRO A 533 -16.37 -4.40 18.87
N ALA A 534 -17.32 -4.03 18.01
CA ALA A 534 -18.07 -2.78 18.04
C ALA A 534 -19.22 -2.73 19.08
N THR A 535 -19.65 -3.84 19.69
CA THR A 535 -20.51 -3.80 20.89
C THR A 535 -19.69 -3.54 22.17
N LEU A 536 -18.72 -2.62 22.04
CA LEU A 536 -17.97 -1.79 22.99
C LEU A 536 -17.34 -2.41 24.25
N ASP A 537 -17.90 -3.44 24.86
CA ASP A 537 -17.55 -3.87 26.20
C ASP A 537 -16.18 -4.59 26.29
N LYS A 538 -15.70 -4.69 27.51
CA LYS A 538 -14.47 -5.36 27.89
C LYS A 538 -14.61 -6.88 27.98
N SER A 539 -15.77 -7.40 28.38
CA SER A 539 -16.00 -8.85 28.48
C SER A 539 -16.10 -9.50 27.10
N VAL A 540 -16.83 -8.89 26.16
CA VAL A 540 -16.98 -9.36 24.78
C VAL A 540 -15.63 -9.44 24.07
N ARG A 541 -14.80 -8.39 24.18
CA ARG A 541 -13.41 -8.43 23.70
C ARG A 541 -12.66 -9.57 24.38
N ARG A 542 -12.43 -9.53 25.68
CA ARG A 542 -11.71 -10.58 26.42
C ARG A 542 -12.16 -12.02 26.09
N ASP A 543 -13.45 -12.22 25.86
CA ASP A 543 -14.04 -13.54 25.71
C ASP A 543 -14.04 -14.06 24.26
N HIS A 544 -13.94 -13.18 23.24
CA HIS A 544 -14.04 -13.51 21.81
C HIS A 544 -12.95 -12.92 20.91
N HIS A 545 -12.42 -11.74 21.23
CA HIS A 545 -11.40 -11.00 20.47
C HIS A 545 -10.18 -10.74 21.35
N PHE A 546 -8.99 -11.21 20.97
CA PHE A 546 -7.80 -11.19 21.85
C PHE A 546 -7.93 -12.09 23.11
N ALA A 547 -8.50 -13.28 22.97
CA ALA A 547 -8.74 -14.20 24.08
C ALA A 547 -7.46 -14.64 24.81
N SER A 548 -7.49 -14.68 26.15
CA SER A 548 -6.40 -15.27 26.95
C SER A 548 -6.22 -16.76 26.66
N ARG A 549 -5.05 -17.35 26.93
CA ARG A 549 -4.85 -18.82 26.76
C ARG A 549 -5.86 -19.66 27.52
N GLN A 550 -6.26 -19.21 28.71
CA GLN A 550 -7.27 -19.90 29.51
C GLN A 550 -8.64 -19.84 28.82
N GLN A 551 -8.98 -18.68 28.25
CA GLN A 551 -10.24 -18.51 27.51
C GLN A 551 -10.21 -19.29 26.19
N LEU A 552 -9.09 -19.28 25.47
CA LEU A 552 -8.88 -20.07 24.26
C LEU A 552 -9.07 -21.57 24.53
N ALA A 553 -8.53 -22.09 25.65
CA ALA A 553 -8.75 -23.47 26.08
C ALA A 553 -10.23 -23.77 26.43
N ARG A 554 -10.97 -22.79 26.96
CA ARG A 554 -12.42 -22.94 27.21
C ARG A 554 -13.21 -22.97 25.91
N LEU A 555 -12.88 -22.12 24.95
CA LEU A 555 -13.49 -22.10 23.63
C LEU A 555 -13.18 -23.41 22.88
N GLU A 556 -11.94 -23.90 22.95
CA GLU A 556 -11.55 -25.19 22.40
C GLU A 556 -12.35 -26.35 23.03
N ALA A 557 -12.50 -26.37 24.37
CA ALA A 557 -13.28 -27.39 25.06
C ALA A 557 -14.77 -27.36 24.67
N ARG A 558 -15.34 -26.17 24.44
CA ARG A 558 -16.70 -26.02 23.90
C ARG A 558 -16.79 -26.55 22.48
N ALA A 559 -15.82 -26.21 21.62
CA ALA A 559 -15.75 -26.66 20.25
C ALA A 559 -15.63 -28.20 20.15
N ARG A 560 -14.84 -28.84 21.02
CA ARG A 560 -14.70 -30.31 21.07
C ARG A 560 -15.96 -31.03 21.55
N LYS A 561 -16.81 -30.38 22.36
CA LYS A 561 -18.02 -31.00 22.91
C LYS A 561 -19.15 -31.05 21.89
N ASP A 562 -19.38 -29.95 21.17
CA ASP A 562 -20.42 -29.83 20.14
C ASP A 562 -20.04 -28.72 19.15
N PRO A 563 -19.24 -29.03 18.12
CA PRO A 563 -18.60 -28.01 17.28
C PRO A 563 -19.58 -27.17 16.48
N PHE A 564 -20.73 -27.73 16.11
CA PHE A 564 -21.72 -27.10 15.24
C PHE A 564 -23.01 -26.71 15.96
N LYS A 565 -23.00 -26.74 17.30
CA LYS A 565 -24.10 -26.22 18.09
C LYS A 565 -24.43 -24.80 17.62
N ASP A 566 -25.69 -24.55 17.30
CA ASP A 566 -26.11 -23.19 16.98
C ASP A 566 -26.06 -22.34 18.26
N LEU A 567 -25.27 -21.27 18.21
CA LEU A 567 -25.19 -20.28 19.29
C LEU A 567 -26.10 -19.07 19.03
N GLY A 568 -26.82 -19.06 17.90
CA GLY A 568 -27.51 -17.88 17.38
C GLY A 568 -26.57 -16.98 16.58
N GLU A 569 -27.16 -16.07 15.79
CA GLU A 569 -26.43 -15.06 15.00
C GLU A 569 -25.40 -15.64 14.01
N GLY A 570 -25.64 -16.87 13.54
CA GLY A 570 -24.74 -17.57 12.62
C GLY A 570 -23.46 -18.12 13.27
N ARG A 571 -23.34 -18.05 14.60
CA ARG A 571 -22.16 -18.51 15.35
C ARG A 571 -22.25 -19.97 15.78
N THR A 572 -21.09 -20.59 15.95
CA THR A 572 -20.89 -21.97 16.39
C THR A 572 -19.66 -22.04 17.31
N PRO A 573 -19.58 -23.02 18.24
CA PRO A 573 -18.42 -23.16 19.12
C PRO A 573 -17.09 -23.32 18.38
N ILE A 574 -17.08 -24.00 17.24
CA ILE A 574 -15.87 -24.13 16.42
C ILE A 574 -15.49 -22.79 15.76
N GLY A 575 -16.45 -22.00 15.27
CA GLY A 575 -16.17 -20.67 14.70
C GLY A 575 -15.68 -19.67 15.74
N ASP A 576 -16.30 -19.63 16.93
CA ASP A 576 -15.84 -18.80 18.06
C ASP A 576 -14.39 -19.12 18.45
N TYR A 577 -14.05 -20.42 18.53
CA TYR A 577 -12.70 -20.86 18.86
C TYR A 577 -11.70 -20.55 17.76
N ILE A 578 -12.02 -20.86 16.50
CA ILE A 578 -11.12 -20.63 15.36
C ILE A 578 -10.89 -19.15 15.14
N HIS A 579 -11.92 -18.32 15.31
CA HIS A 579 -11.79 -16.86 15.31
C HIS A 579 -10.80 -16.41 16.37
N ALA A 580 -11.06 -16.71 17.65
CA ALA A 580 -10.21 -16.30 18.75
C ALA A 580 -8.78 -16.86 18.64
N LEU A 581 -8.62 -18.06 18.05
CA LEU A 581 -7.33 -18.67 17.75
C LEU A 581 -6.58 -17.85 16.70
N GLN A 582 -7.21 -17.55 15.56
CA GLN A 582 -6.63 -16.75 14.49
C GLN A 582 -6.28 -15.33 14.97
N ASP A 583 -7.18 -14.74 15.73
CA ASP A 583 -7.02 -13.42 16.35
C ASP A 583 -5.82 -13.42 17.32
N SER A 584 -5.59 -14.52 18.04
CA SER A 584 -4.40 -14.69 18.90
C SER A 584 -3.08 -14.84 18.13
N TYR A 585 -3.13 -15.21 16.84
CA TYR A 585 -1.96 -15.21 15.94
C TYR A 585 -1.77 -13.84 15.29
N SER A 586 -2.87 -13.20 14.85
CA SER A 586 -2.88 -11.85 14.27
C SER A 586 -2.44 -10.77 15.28
N HIS A 587 -2.50 -11.07 16.58
CA HIS A 587 -2.24 -10.12 17.67
C HIS A 587 -1.31 -10.67 18.77
N GLN A 588 -0.40 -11.58 18.43
CA GLN A 588 0.51 -12.19 19.41
C GLN A 588 1.63 -11.20 19.83
N VAL A 589 1.72 -10.90 21.14
CA VAL A 589 2.73 -9.95 21.69
C VAL A 589 3.48 -10.44 22.94
N ARG A 590 3.03 -11.48 23.67
CA ARG A 590 3.73 -11.93 24.90
C ARG A 590 3.67 -13.44 25.19
N GLY A 591 4.84 -13.99 25.52
CA GLY A 591 5.06 -15.35 26.04
C GLY A 591 4.75 -15.52 27.53
N ARG A 592 5.06 -16.73 28.04
CA ARG A 592 4.72 -17.28 29.36
C ARG A 592 5.16 -16.41 30.55
N ALA A 593 4.19 -15.81 31.24
CA ALA A 593 4.02 -15.85 32.70
C ALA A 593 2.65 -15.23 33.03
N LEU A 594 1.59 -16.04 32.94
CA LEU A 594 0.33 -15.81 33.64
C LEU A 594 0.29 -16.83 34.78
N GLN A 595 1.07 -16.58 35.82
CA GLN A 595 0.65 -16.92 37.18
C GLN A 595 -0.04 -15.68 37.73
N ASP A 596 -1.05 -15.93 38.55
CA ASP A 596 -1.98 -14.98 39.11
C ASP A 596 -1.40 -13.61 39.48
N SER A 597 -2.29 -12.62 39.38
CA SER A 597 -2.25 -11.29 39.97
C SER A 597 -1.61 -10.17 39.13
N HIS A 598 -2.42 -9.11 38.98
CA HIS A 598 -2.07 -7.75 38.60
C HIS A 598 -1.55 -7.51 37.16
N PHE A 599 -2.45 -6.96 36.34
CA PHE A 599 -2.16 -6.19 35.14
C PHE A 599 -1.03 -5.17 35.39
N ASN A 600 0.19 -5.41 34.91
CA ASN A 600 1.13 -4.34 34.58
C ASN A 600 2.28 -4.77 33.64
N SER A 601 2.57 -3.90 32.68
CA SER A 601 3.86 -3.64 31.98
C SER A 601 4.51 -4.73 31.10
N THR A 602 4.92 -4.32 29.88
CA THR A 602 5.51 -5.12 28.76
C THR A 602 4.50 -6.09 28.11
N LEU A 603 4.60 -6.50 26.84
CA LEU A 603 5.41 -6.04 25.70
C LEU A 603 4.58 -5.15 24.74
N GLY A 604 5.20 -4.64 23.69
CA GLY A 604 4.56 -3.94 22.58
C GLY A 604 5.46 -3.88 21.34
N LEU A 605 4.93 -3.42 20.21
CA LEU A 605 5.65 -3.36 18.93
C LEU A 605 4.99 -2.37 17.95
N THR A 606 5.75 -1.38 17.49
CA THR A 606 5.48 -0.66 16.21
C THR A 606 5.79 -1.58 15.03
N CYS A 607 5.30 -1.33 13.83
CA CYS A 607 4.32 -0.36 13.31
C CYS A 607 4.49 1.11 13.70
N GLY A 608 5.40 1.85 13.04
CA GLY A 608 5.21 3.29 12.89
C GLY A 608 3.77 3.49 12.42
N PHE A 609 2.90 4.03 13.27
CA PHE A 609 1.45 3.89 13.11
C PHE A 609 0.98 4.86 12.03
N PRO A 610 0.03 4.50 11.17
CA PRO A 610 -0.81 3.31 11.27
C PRO A 610 -0.40 2.22 10.29
N CYS A 611 -0.18 1.06 10.87
CA CYS A 611 -0.45 -0.27 10.31
C CYS A 611 -0.40 -0.41 8.78
N ILE A 612 0.82 -0.41 8.26
CA ILE A 612 1.29 -1.19 7.10
C ILE A 612 2.27 -2.25 7.67
N GLY A 613 2.57 -3.39 7.02
CA GLY A 613 3.59 -4.31 7.56
C GLY A 613 4.03 -5.48 6.67
N PRO A 614 5.15 -6.15 7.00
CA PRO A 614 5.79 -6.24 8.33
C PRO A 614 7.25 -5.71 8.38
N ARG A 615 7.87 -5.82 9.57
CA ARG A 615 9.34 -5.90 9.84
C ARG A 615 9.57 -6.71 11.14
N ASP A 616 10.77 -7.30 11.28
CA ASP A 616 11.04 -8.35 12.28
C ASP A 616 11.45 -7.89 13.70
N ALA A 617 10.94 -8.60 14.70
CA ALA A 617 11.80 -9.30 15.68
C ALA A 617 11.04 -10.42 16.41
N ILE A 618 11.72 -11.56 16.59
CA ILE A 618 11.32 -12.67 17.46
C ILE A 618 12.52 -13.04 18.36
N GLU A 619 12.28 -13.20 19.66
CA GLU A 619 13.07 -14.09 20.51
C GLU A 619 12.21 -15.24 21.09
N LEU A 620 12.70 -16.45 20.80
CA LEU A 620 12.53 -17.79 21.41
C LEU A 620 11.13 -18.32 21.81
N ALA A 621 10.68 -19.33 21.06
CA ALA A 621 9.88 -20.44 21.60
C ALA A 621 10.60 -21.79 21.34
N VAL A 622 10.92 -22.51 22.41
CA VAL A 622 11.50 -23.86 22.36
C VAL A 622 10.39 -24.89 22.13
N HIS A 623 10.52 -25.71 21.08
CA HIS A 623 9.66 -26.88 20.86
C HIS A 623 10.50 -28.17 20.87
N VAL A 624 9.94 -29.22 21.46
CA VAL A 624 10.55 -30.55 21.54
C VAL A 624 9.80 -31.46 20.58
N ASN A 625 10.52 -32.13 19.68
CA ASN A 625 9.93 -33.05 18.72
C ASN A 625 9.36 -34.30 19.45
N PRO A 626 8.07 -34.63 19.30
CA PRO A 626 7.44 -35.72 20.05
C PRO A 626 7.81 -37.14 19.56
N GLU A 627 8.38 -37.28 18.37
CA GLU A 627 8.80 -38.59 17.83
C GLU A 627 10.28 -38.91 18.12
N THR A 628 11.11 -37.89 18.34
CA THR A 628 12.57 -38.06 18.50
C THR A 628 13.13 -37.57 19.84
N GLY A 629 12.33 -36.88 20.67
CA GLY A 629 12.73 -36.38 21.98
C GLY A 629 13.85 -35.32 21.98
N LYS A 630 14.33 -34.91 20.80
CA LYS A 630 15.39 -33.91 20.66
C LYS A 630 14.81 -32.50 20.68
N ARG A 631 15.48 -31.61 21.41
CA ARG A 631 15.23 -30.17 21.38
C ARG A 631 15.63 -29.64 20.01
N MET A 632 14.69 -29.08 19.26
CA MET A 632 15.00 -28.37 18.02
C MET A 632 15.08 -26.89 18.32
N VAL A 633 16.27 -26.31 18.10
CA VAL A 633 16.51 -24.88 18.12
C VAL A 633 16.36 -24.42 16.66
N TYR A 634 15.33 -23.64 16.37
CA TYR A 634 15.14 -23.05 15.04
C TYR A 634 15.92 -21.75 14.96
N GLN A 635 16.83 -21.67 13.99
CA GLN A 635 17.74 -20.55 13.77
C GLN A 635 17.24 -19.73 12.57
N ASP A 636 17.08 -18.43 12.78
CA ASP A 636 17.01 -17.30 11.85
C ASP A 636 16.46 -17.55 10.43
N VAL A 637 15.24 -17.05 10.15
CA VAL A 637 14.74 -16.91 8.77
C VAL A 637 13.95 -15.60 8.60
N ASP A 638 14.35 -14.88 7.55
CA ASP A 638 14.08 -13.49 7.14
C ASP A 638 12.60 -13.08 6.98
N ASP A 639 12.31 -11.79 7.22
CA ASP A 639 10.96 -11.20 7.33
C ASP A 639 10.04 -11.45 6.12
N THR A 640 10.59 -11.48 4.89
CA THR A 640 9.83 -11.77 3.67
C THR A 640 9.28 -13.20 3.62
N THR A 641 9.74 -14.07 4.52
CA THR A 641 9.15 -15.38 4.77
C THR A 641 8.13 -15.35 5.91
N GLN A 642 8.14 -14.40 6.85
CA GLN A 642 7.26 -14.46 8.02
C GLN A 642 5.79 -14.11 7.78
N ARG A 643 5.42 -13.18 6.89
CA ARG A 643 3.97 -12.94 6.62
C ARG A 643 3.30 -14.21 6.03
N PRO A 644 3.90 -14.93 5.06
CA PRO A 644 3.48 -16.26 4.65
C PRO A 644 3.55 -17.30 5.78
N TRP A 645 4.51 -17.22 6.70
CA TRP A 645 4.68 -18.21 7.78
C TRP A 645 3.80 -18.00 9.01
N MET A 646 3.34 -16.79 9.34
CA MET A 646 2.32 -16.52 10.36
C MET A 646 0.93 -16.82 9.81
N ALA A 647 0.66 -16.45 8.55
CA ALA A 647 -0.51 -16.95 7.84
C ALA A 647 -0.46 -18.47 7.72
N TYR A 648 0.70 -19.08 7.40
CA TYR A 648 0.86 -20.54 7.33
C TYR A 648 0.82 -21.21 8.70
N SER A 649 1.35 -20.62 9.79
CA SER A 649 1.29 -21.19 11.13
C SER A 649 -0.09 -21.04 11.75
N ALA A 650 -0.75 -19.89 11.54
CA ALA A 650 -2.16 -19.72 11.84
C ALA A 650 -3.01 -20.67 10.98
N PHE A 651 -2.62 -20.94 9.74
CA PHE A 651 -3.34 -21.84 8.82
C PHE A 651 -3.14 -23.29 9.21
N GLN A 652 -1.91 -23.72 9.51
CA GLN A 652 -1.58 -25.05 10.03
C GLN A 652 -2.21 -25.28 11.41
N ALA A 653 -2.19 -24.27 12.29
CA ALA A 653 -2.88 -24.33 13.58
C ALA A 653 -4.41 -24.37 13.39
N THR A 654 -4.96 -23.63 12.43
CA THR A 654 -6.39 -23.67 12.07
C THR A 654 -6.76 -25.03 11.50
N VAL A 655 -5.96 -25.60 10.59
CA VAL A 655 -6.15 -26.94 10.01
C VAL A 655 -6.08 -28.00 11.13
N ALA A 656 -5.02 -28.00 11.93
CA ALA A 656 -4.82 -28.95 13.02
C ALA A 656 -5.93 -28.82 14.09
N ALA A 657 -6.35 -27.61 14.42
CA ALA A 657 -7.45 -27.35 15.33
C ALA A 657 -8.78 -27.91 14.79
N ILE A 658 -9.12 -27.61 13.54
CA ILE A 658 -10.35 -28.09 12.91
C ILE A 658 -10.32 -29.62 12.79
N SER A 659 -9.21 -30.21 12.33
CA SER A 659 -9.07 -31.68 12.22
C SER A 659 -9.21 -32.35 13.58
N SER A 660 -8.56 -31.79 14.60
CA SER A 660 -8.62 -32.31 15.96
C SER A 660 -10.01 -32.19 16.58
N ILE A 661 -10.75 -31.12 16.30
CA ILE A 661 -12.11 -30.90 16.81
C ILE A 661 -13.13 -31.78 16.08
N LEU A 662 -13.02 -31.90 14.77
CA LEU A 662 -13.95 -32.68 13.96
C LEU A 662 -13.66 -34.19 14.02
N GLY A 663 -12.56 -34.60 14.66
CA GLY A 663 -12.12 -35.99 14.69
C GLY A 663 -11.80 -36.54 13.30
N THR A 664 -11.54 -35.64 12.35
CA THR A 664 -11.14 -35.99 11.01
C THR A 664 -9.65 -36.20 11.02
N THR A 665 -9.19 -37.34 10.48
CA THR A 665 -7.82 -37.37 9.97
C THR A 665 -7.70 -36.23 8.98
N GLU A 666 -6.58 -35.50 8.99
CA GLU A 666 -6.19 -34.75 7.79
C GLU A 666 -6.45 -35.69 6.64
N LYS A 667 -7.40 -35.35 5.77
CA LYS A 667 -7.58 -36.20 4.61
C LYS A 667 -6.23 -36.09 3.94
N ALA A 668 -5.46 -37.19 3.94
CA ALA A 668 -4.68 -37.52 2.78
C ALA A 668 -5.72 -37.44 1.66
N ALA A 669 -5.80 -36.26 1.06
CA ALA A 669 -6.72 -36.03 -0.02
C ALA A 669 -6.44 -37.15 -1.04
N PRO A 670 -7.46 -37.62 -1.78
CA PRO A 670 -7.24 -38.48 -2.93
C PRO A 670 -6.02 -37.95 -3.68
N GLY A 671 -4.95 -38.74 -3.68
CA GLY A 671 -3.59 -38.43 -4.14
C GLY A 671 -3.28 -36.96 -4.39
N ASP A 672 -2.48 -36.38 -3.49
CA ASP A 672 -1.40 -35.46 -3.87
C ASP A 672 -1.76 -34.06 -4.43
N TYR A 673 -2.93 -33.80 -5.00
CA TYR A 673 -3.13 -32.58 -5.80
C TYR A 673 -3.13 -31.26 -5.03
N GLN A 674 -3.72 -31.16 -3.82
CA GLN A 674 -3.88 -29.87 -3.10
C GLN A 674 -2.65 -29.45 -2.28
N LEU A 675 -2.02 -30.41 -1.59
CA LEU A 675 -0.75 -30.19 -0.92
C LEU A 675 0.38 -30.07 -1.93
N GLN A 676 0.36 -30.80 -3.06
CA GLN A 676 1.24 -30.53 -4.19
C GLN A 676 0.87 -29.25 -4.92
N LEU A 677 -0.37 -28.74 -4.90
CA LEU A 677 -0.67 -27.40 -5.44
C LEU A 677 0.00 -26.33 -4.59
N PHE A 678 -0.12 -26.39 -3.26
CA PHE A 678 0.54 -25.45 -2.36
C PHE A 678 2.06 -25.64 -2.34
N GLN A 679 2.58 -26.87 -2.43
CA GLN A 679 4.01 -27.15 -2.51
C GLN A 679 4.59 -26.87 -3.92
N ALA A 680 3.81 -26.99 -5.00
CA ALA A 680 4.20 -26.62 -6.37
C ALA A 680 4.08 -25.11 -6.60
N LEU A 681 3.10 -24.43 -5.97
CA LEU A 681 3.00 -22.97 -5.88
C LEU A 681 4.14 -22.38 -5.02
N LYS A 682 4.65 -23.16 -4.05
CA LYS A 682 5.76 -22.82 -3.15
C LYS A 682 7.13 -23.06 -3.77
N ALA A 683 7.39 -24.26 -4.31
CA ALA A 683 8.68 -24.61 -4.89
C ALA A 683 8.86 -23.92 -6.24
N GLU A 684 7.81 -23.89 -7.05
CA GLU A 684 7.78 -23.35 -8.40
C GLU A 684 6.80 -22.16 -8.50
N ARG A 685 7.01 -21.25 -9.46
CA ARG A 685 6.44 -19.87 -9.39
C ARG A 685 5.84 -19.37 -10.72
N ASP A 686 5.57 -20.29 -11.64
CA ASP A 686 5.19 -20.06 -13.05
C ASP A 686 3.90 -19.27 -13.20
N SER A 687 3.84 -17.95 -13.17
CA SER A 687 2.54 -17.25 -13.10
C SER A 687 1.71 -17.20 -14.40
N SER A 688 1.79 -18.23 -15.24
CA SER A 688 0.68 -18.78 -16.05
C SER A 688 0.09 -20.04 -15.40
N GLU A 689 0.93 -20.96 -14.95
CA GLU A 689 0.53 -22.18 -14.24
C GLU A 689 0.23 -21.92 -12.76
N ARG A 690 1.00 -21.11 -12.04
CA ARG A 690 0.64 -20.43 -10.80
C ARG A 690 -0.64 -19.61 -10.95
N ARG A 691 -0.89 -18.97 -12.10
CA ARG A 691 -2.17 -18.29 -12.37
C ARG A 691 -3.30 -19.30 -12.44
N ARG A 692 -3.12 -20.38 -13.20
CA ARG A 692 -4.05 -21.52 -13.33
C ARG A 692 -4.26 -22.26 -12.01
N LEU A 693 -3.23 -22.44 -11.19
CA LEU A 693 -3.26 -23.07 -9.86
C LEU A 693 -3.94 -22.12 -8.87
N VAL A 694 -3.71 -20.80 -8.95
CA VAL A 694 -4.45 -19.77 -8.18
C VAL A 694 -5.91 -19.70 -8.61
N ASP A 695 -6.22 -19.83 -9.91
CA ASP A 695 -7.57 -19.87 -10.43
C ASP A 695 -8.27 -21.21 -10.13
N GLU A 696 -7.55 -22.33 -10.08
CA GLU A 696 -8.05 -23.62 -9.57
C GLU A 696 -8.29 -23.57 -8.05
N ILE A 697 -7.41 -22.90 -7.29
CA ILE A 697 -7.61 -22.62 -5.86
C ILE A 697 -8.83 -21.71 -5.67
N ARG A 698 -8.99 -20.64 -6.48
CA ARG A 698 -10.18 -19.75 -6.46
C ARG A 698 -11.46 -20.50 -6.80
N LYS A 699 -11.46 -21.35 -7.84
CA LYS A 699 -12.60 -22.21 -8.23
C LYS A 699 -12.93 -23.31 -7.23
N MET A 700 -11.99 -23.65 -6.33
CA MET A 700 -12.21 -24.58 -5.22
C MET A 700 -12.73 -23.90 -3.94
N VAL A 701 -12.47 -22.59 -3.79
CA VAL A 701 -12.90 -21.76 -2.65
C VAL A 701 -14.29 -21.15 -2.89
N GLN A 702 -14.62 -20.79 -4.14
CA GLN A 702 -15.99 -20.59 -4.62
C GLN A 702 -16.75 -21.92 -4.63
#